data_AF-A0A4Q4XEG3-F1
#
_entry.id   AF-A0A4Q4XEG3-F1
#
_cell.length_a   1.000
_cell.length_b   1.000
_cell.length_c   1.000
_cell.angle_alpha   90.00
_cell.angle_beta   90.00
_cell.angle_gamma   90.00
#
_symmetry.space_group_name_H-M   'P 1'
#
loop_
_entity.id
_entity.type
_entity.pdbx_description
1 polymer ?
#
loop_
_entity_poly.entity_id
_entity_poly.type
_entity_poly.pdbx_seq_one_letter_code
_entity_poly.pdbx_strand_id
1 'polypeptide(L)'
;MSIHQFTAYQRLLSGKTRRWPTMLVELGSSNLNFSSEDTMHVFGQLAVQAGPQSAGGLLRETHSVFNEELFCQRLAEQINKRLRSIAPNSRETHCMEILITLSLRLFSLTSGTDRQSAECLLKTARNVTVEWICRLRDEVRTAAEADAAERAAMYGFWAALLCRRTFTVFVESSHNMGEEDICSLFQASIALQENLVVDLEKLPQNLKNMLVRDAKLSYDLRRLIRQSIRSHPGSLEAAVSKSLFDSGNSIERTFSRWQFLEPPKESWVASIITTTTHEFTSSQVVHYNFVDGHLLIGGKPLGRLPFNIRNSEDVKELFGNQHLLTYPSSLSGMTYMLATRLRGHEIHFGLRGERVVIRAITRDGLLEYVPRRVFAMDDSFDLPSGLIENCVHWINFRSRCLEIRRKPAIWKTRLKDWILDISKRQAQRGAVLLVDPHSDLCKRVAVLFRHFEVPERLTVFQPPLGKLAVELRHLELSFFVNRELLLECRELHAEIDPNQDAGTLYGLESKIVLRDVDNKKRRSIITPLGRPTWVRHGIHVAVRACSSNEYGRFEIDDVLGRLLCPPEPRLLYSKALYHALTSFVLPDPLTGRIGTEEAVHILKSGSSQPWTPLGSMPIAILKSLEKLSPNREFYPKDKECLQTVAWDQYLTVSIQHDSFEPLVQEILGKSDRLAAFVSNNEENLDVRTPSHLRRRGEIRRLLYERDGSDSGGLFKGQDKTYQSRDRNVMSQATNVFQIVKLIRNRPFSLHMKRDLRVILRSWKLIGGFHDTPGIVPRCLSNLIDDNISEQWGSLVNFCRRTEDPYRLIFRLSLLSFGPAPDMGMIKVLAAFGCLDELRALPTPSYPSFVEFKRSGSPKLELLNGFISAAYLDFRPNHRQKRGAQDEARENHWVLCEAEGRRFARFILDQWPSSNPSTEGFESSVIDVNLALEKILPEWERLRQNRALSEYVNEVQRILNHHKGKEDKSVPLAFQAESLVFCVLHRNRVIPSLSQDLLIKCGPSPSGLSFLNRKQLVTKGLSHGVISSKEIIELSEILDLFTRSPDVLRQQYGNDLGESLAALKHVSSQPKLRCMPSHLAALGDSIEKARVAMGLQFDCVAKALSAEDGRFQWLQLGNLWPCTTPTTILELLRSSADNRFGRDMREALISYGVLVTNLQRLERINHAQLKRDQRKLNEEWRNTGHENWSPLDFVDWLLLEIDSNLLIRSEQIDVAHAIISPATRSNSVLQMNMGKGK
;
A
#
# COMPACT_ATOMS: atom_id res chain seq x y z
N MET A 1 -45.29 16.29 -9.45
CA MET A 1 -46.56 16.44 -8.71
C MET A 1 -47.52 15.35 -9.17
N SER A 2 -48.23 14.66 -8.26
CA SER A 2 -49.17 13.60 -8.67
C SER A 2 -50.44 14.20 -9.30
N ILE A 3 -51.18 13.42 -10.11
CA ILE A 3 -52.43 13.86 -10.76
C ILE A 3 -53.48 14.26 -9.70
N HIS A 4 -53.55 13.52 -8.59
CA HIS A 4 -54.41 13.84 -7.46
C HIS A 4 -54.04 15.18 -6.81
N GLN A 5 -52.74 15.45 -6.62
CA GLN A 5 -52.25 16.70 -6.05
C GLN A 5 -52.50 17.89 -7.00
N PHE A 6 -52.29 17.72 -8.31
CA PHE A 6 -52.61 18.75 -9.31
C PHE A 6 -54.12 19.09 -9.32
N THR A 7 -54.98 18.06 -9.30
CA THR A 7 -56.44 18.24 -9.32
C THR A 7 -56.94 18.93 -8.05
N ALA A 8 -56.38 18.58 -6.89
CA ALA A 8 -56.72 19.22 -5.62
C ALA A 8 -56.31 20.70 -5.60
N TYR A 9 -55.14 21.06 -6.14
CA TYR A 9 -54.76 22.47 -6.30
C TYR A 9 -55.70 23.24 -7.26
N GLN A 10 -56.09 22.65 -8.38
CA GLN A 10 -57.07 23.26 -9.28
C GLN A 10 -58.42 23.51 -8.59
N ARG A 11 -58.88 22.54 -7.79
CA ARG A 11 -60.13 22.67 -7.01
C ARG A 11 -60.05 23.79 -5.97
N LEU A 12 -58.93 23.91 -5.24
CA LEU A 12 -58.72 24.98 -4.27
C LEU A 12 -58.78 26.38 -4.90
N LEU A 13 -58.33 26.50 -6.14
CA LEU A 13 -58.36 27.75 -6.91
C LEU A 13 -59.70 27.95 -7.65
N SER A 14 -60.63 26.99 -7.58
CA SER A 14 -61.91 27.03 -8.29
C SER A 14 -63.00 27.77 -7.50
N GLY A 15 -63.28 29.02 -7.90
CA GLY A 15 -64.40 29.80 -7.38
C GLY A 15 -64.18 30.40 -5.98
N LYS A 16 -64.74 31.60 -5.75
CA LYS A 16 -64.52 32.37 -4.50
C LYS A 16 -65.38 31.92 -3.32
N THR A 17 -66.57 31.37 -3.58
CA THR A 17 -67.53 30.88 -2.58
C THR A 17 -67.30 29.44 -2.16
N ARG A 18 -66.71 28.60 -3.02
CA ARG A 18 -66.42 27.19 -2.74
C ARG A 18 -65.09 26.95 -2.04
N ARG A 19 -64.24 27.98 -1.98
CA ARG A 19 -62.87 27.93 -1.43
C ARG A 19 -62.77 27.28 -0.06
N TRP A 20 -63.48 27.81 0.94
CA TRP A 20 -63.42 27.32 2.32
C TRP A 20 -64.01 25.91 2.48
N PRO A 21 -65.16 25.56 1.86
CA PRO A 21 -65.61 24.18 1.78
C PRO A 21 -64.57 23.24 1.14
N THR A 22 -63.91 23.65 0.05
CA THR A 22 -62.85 22.84 -0.57
C THR A 22 -61.63 22.71 0.33
N MET A 23 -61.21 23.77 1.01
CA MET A 23 -60.13 23.71 2.00
C MET A 23 -60.47 22.76 3.15
N LEU A 24 -61.72 22.77 3.63
CA LEU A 24 -62.18 21.84 4.66
C LEU A 24 -62.13 20.38 4.20
N VAL A 25 -62.57 20.10 2.97
CA VAL A 25 -62.53 18.75 2.38
C VAL A 25 -61.09 18.28 2.21
N GLU A 26 -60.20 19.12 1.66
CA GLU A 26 -58.80 18.73 1.45
C GLU A 26 -58.02 18.62 2.77
N LEU A 27 -58.40 19.34 3.82
CA LEU A 27 -57.81 19.15 5.17
C LEU A 27 -58.08 17.75 5.74
N GLY A 28 -59.20 17.13 5.36
CA GLY A 28 -59.57 15.77 5.73
C GLY A 28 -59.15 14.70 4.71
N SER A 29 -58.50 15.08 3.60
CA SER A 29 -58.06 14.18 2.54
C SER A 29 -56.53 13.94 2.58
N SER A 30 -56.06 12.93 1.84
CA SER A 30 -54.64 12.68 1.60
C SER A 30 -54.15 13.18 0.23
N ASN A 31 -54.96 14.00 -0.47
CA ASN A 31 -54.64 14.43 -1.84
C ASN A 31 -53.51 15.47 -1.91
N LEU A 32 -53.34 16.26 -0.84
CA LEU A 32 -52.33 17.31 -0.76
C LEU A 32 -51.29 16.97 0.30
N ASN A 33 -50.02 17.28 -0.02
CA ASN A 33 -48.93 17.21 0.96
C ASN A 33 -48.87 18.51 1.76
N PHE A 34 -49.42 18.50 2.99
CA PHE A 34 -49.45 19.68 3.86
C PHE A 34 -48.10 19.99 4.53
N SER A 35 -47.11 19.11 4.37
CA SER A 35 -45.73 19.32 4.79
C SER A 35 -44.92 20.12 3.76
N SER A 36 -45.50 20.43 2.59
CA SER A 36 -44.85 21.20 1.53
C SER A 36 -45.03 22.71 1.72
N GLU A 37 -43.96 23.46 1.43
CA GLU A 37 -43.96 24.93 1.41
C GLU A 37 -44.99 25.50 0.41
N ASP A 38 -45.17 24.86 -0.76
CA ASP A 38 -46.14 25.29 -1.77
C ASP A 38 -47.58 25.26 -1.23
N THR A 39 -47.94 24.17 -0.53
CA THR A 39 -49.26 24.01 0.09
C THR A 39 -49.49 25.07 1.15
N MET A 40 -48.47 25.35 1.97
CA MET A 40 -48.52 26.39 3.01
C MET A 40 -48.78 27.77 2.42
N HIS A 41 -48.09 28.14 1.34
CA HIS A 41 -48.33 29.42 0.68
C HIS A 41 -49.73 29.52 0.08
N VAL A 42 -50.20 28.48 -0.61
CA VAL A 42 -51.54 28.47 -1.23
C VAL A 42 -52.63 28.55 -0.15
N PHE A 43 -52.60 27.69 0.87
CA PHE A 43 -53.59 27.73 1.95
C PHE A 43 -53.53 29.04 2.75
N GLY A 44 -52.32 29.50 3.09
CA GLY A 44 -52.12 30.75 3.83
C GLY A 44 -52.66 31.96 3.07
N GLN A 45 -52.37 32.08 1.77
CA GLN A 45 -52.85 33.17 0.94
C GLN A 45 -54.37 33.11 0.73
N LEU A 46 -54.91 31.93 0.42
CA LEU A 46 -56.34 31.74 0.19
C LEU A 46 -57.18 32.01 1.44
N ALA A 47 -56.67 31.68 2.63
CA ALA A 47 -57.31 31.95 3.91
C ALA A 47 -57.34 33.44 4.28
N VAL A 48 -56.41 34.24 3.77
CA VAL A 48 -56.23 35.66 4.12
C VAL A 48 -56.79 36.60 3.05
N GLN A 49 -56.88 36.16 1.80
CA GLN A 49 -57.32 36.98 0.68
C GLN A 49 -58.77 37.43 0.83
N ALA A 50 -58.99 38.75 0.78
CA ALA A 50 -60.32 39.33 0.78
C ALA A 50 -61.12 38.97 -0.49
N GLY A 51 -62.39 38.60 -0.30
CA GLY A 51 -63.35 38.38 -1.38
C GLY A 51 -63.98 39.66 -1.95
N PRO A 52 -64.82 39.55 -2.99
CA PRO A 52 -65.74 40.62 -3.43
C PRO A 52 -66.76 40.94 -2.33
N GLN A 53 -67.33 42.14 -2.39
CA GLN A 53 -68.30 42.63 -1.40
C GLN A 53 -69.61 41.85 -1.54
N SER A 54 -70.13 41.34 -0.41
CA SER A 54 -71.43 40.68 -0.36
C SER A 54 -72.52 41.70 0.02
N ALA A 55 -73.67 41.65 -0.65
CA ALA A 55 -74.79 42.54 -0.34
C ALA A 55 -75.47 42.09 0.97
N GLY A 56 -75.13 42.76 2.08
CA GLY A 56 -75.87 42.63 3.35
C GLY A 56 -75.11 42.03 4.55
N GLY A 57 -73.79 41.85 4.51
CA GLY A 57 -73.02 41.29 5.64
C GLY A 57 -71.66 41.95 5.89
N LEU A 58 -71.18 41.89 7.14
CA LEU A 58 -69.84 42.37 7.55
C LEU A 58 -68.71 41.51 6.93
N LEU A 59 -69.01 40.22 6.68
CA LEU A 59 -68.12 39.28 6.01
C LEU A 59 -68.31 39.34 4.49
N ARG A 60 -67.19 39.45 3.76
CA ARG A 60 -67.15 39.42 2.29
C ARG A 60 -67.53 38.04 1.74
N GLU A 61 -67.90 37.94 0.46
CA GLU A 61 -68.46 36.73 -0.16
C GLU A 61 -67.60 35.47 0.02
N THR A 62 -66.27 35.62 0.09
CA THR A 62 -65.34 34.50 0.36
C THR A 62 -65.39 34.02 1.81
N HIS A 63 -65.70 34.87 2.77
CA HIS A 63 -65.71 34.55 4.20
C HIS A 63 -67.13 34.44 4.79
N SER A 64 -68.19 34.65 4.00
CA SER A 64 -69.57 34.59 4.50
C SER A 64 -69.94 33.23 5.11
N VAL A 65 -69.27 32.15 4.70
CA VAL A 65 -69.43 30.79 5.25
C VAL A 65 -69.11 30.69 6.74
N PHE A 66 -68.35 31.63 7.32
CA PHE A 66 -68.09 31.65 8.77
C PHE A 66 -69.31 32.06 9.61
N ASN A 67 -70.38 32.56 8.98
CA ASN A 67 -71.67 32.74 9.65
C ASN A 67 -72.42 31.41 9.83
N GLU A 68 -72.00 30.33 9.16
CA GLU A 68 -72.61 29.01 9.29
C GLU A 68 -71.95 28.23 10.45
N GLU A 69 -72.68 28.08 11.55
CA GLU A 69 -72.19 27.39 12.76
C GLU A 69 -71.69 25.96 12.46
N LEU A 70 -72.42 25.21 11.62
CA LEU A 70 -72.04 23.85 11.25
C LEU A 70 -70.68 23.79 10.53
N PHE A 71 -70.38 24.78 9.68
CA PHE A 71 -69.10 24.86 8.99
C PHE A 71 -67.97 25.15 9.97
N CYS A 72 -68.16 26.13 10.87
CA CYS A 72 -67.18 26.50 11.90
C CYS A 72 -66.84 25.33 12.82
N GLN A 73 -67.84 24.58 13.27
CA GLN A 73 -67.65 23.36 14.08
C GLN A 73 -66.85 22.30 13.32
N ARG A 74 -67.21 21.99 12.06
CA ARG A 74 -66.48 21.01 11.24
C ARG A 74 -65.04 21.43 10.93
N LEU A 75 -64.81 22.72 10.70
CA LEU A 75 -63.47 23.26 10.51
C LEU A 75 -62.63 23.10 11.77
N ALA A 76 -63.17 23.43 12.95
CA ALA A 76 -62.49 23.23 14.21
C ALA A 76 -62.15 21.76 14.48
N GLU A 77 -63.07 20.83 14.19
CA GLU A 77 -62.85 19.40 14.31
C GLU A 77 -61.69 18.89 13.44
N GLN A 78 -61.65 19.30 12.16
CA GLN A 78 -60.60 18.88 11.23
C GLN A 78 -59.24 19.45 11.61
N ILE A 79 -59.19 20.72 12.05
CA ILE A 79 -57.97 21.33 12.56
C ILE A 79 -57.46 20.55 13.80
N ASN A 80 -58.34 20.24 14.75
CA ASN A 80 -57.96 19.48 15.95
C ASN A 80 -57.42 18.07 15.62
N LYS A 81 -58.09 17.35 14.71
CA LYS A 81 -57.63 16.02 14.25
C LYS A 81 -56.23 16.10 13.65
N ARG A 82 -55.98 17.11 12.80
CA ARG A 82 -54.68 17.33 12.15
C ARG A 82 -53.60 17.71 13.18
N LEU A 83 -53.91 18.62 14.11
CA LEU A 83 -53.00 19.04 15.18
C LEU A 83 -52.53 17.84 16.01
N ARG A 84 -53.45 16.95 16.39
CA ARG A 84 -53.12 15.72 17.13
C ARG A 84 -52.27 14.75 16.30
N SER A 85 -52.53 14.66 14.99
CA SER A 85 -51.77 13.81 14.08
C SER A 85 -50.31 14.26 13.90
N ILE A 86 -50.05 15.58 13.88
CA ILE A 86 -48.69 16.10 13.68
C ILE A 86 -47.92 16.29 14.99
N ALA A 87 -48.59 16.29 16.15
CA ALA A 87 -47.97 16.47 17.46
C ALA A 87 -46.68 15.64 17.71
N PRO A 88 -46.56 14.35 17.32
CA PRO A 88 -45.31 13.61 17.51
C PRO A 88 -44.18 14.03 16.55
N ASN A 89 -44.48 14.67 15.42
CA ASN A 89 -43.52 14.97 14.36
C ASN A 89 -43.18 16.47 14.30
N SER A 90 -42.05 16.85 14.90
CA SER A 90 -41.57 18.24 14.94
C SER A 90 -41.12 18.81 13.58
N ARG A 91 -41.07 17.98 12.53
CA ARG A 91 -40.69 18.41 11.17
C ARG A 91 -41.87 18.98 10.37
N GLU A 92 -43.11 18.82 10.86
CA GLU A 92 -44.36 19.28 10.20
C GLU A 92 -44.62 20.79 10.41
N THR A 93 -43.59 21.62 10.22
CA THR A 93 -43.65 23.06 10.50
C THR A 93 -44.57 23.81 9.54
N HIS A 94 -44.55 23.45 8.25
CA HIS A 94 -45.45 24.00 7.23
C HIS A 94 -46.92 23.65 7.50
N CYS A 95 -47.20 22.42 7.92
CA CYS A 95 -48.55 22.01 8.29
C CYS A 95 -49.05 22.80 9.52
N MET A 96 -48.19 22.95 10.54
CA MET A 96 -48.51 23.74 11.73
C MET A 96 -48.78 25.22 11.41
N GLU A 97 -48.01 25.85 10.51
CA GLU A 97 -48.26 27.24 10.05
C GLU A 97 -49.64 27.37 9.38
N ILE A 98 -50.07 26.38 8.59
CA ILE A 98 -51.43 26.35 8.00
C ILE A 98 -52.46 26.28 9.12
N LEU A 99 -52.35 25.32 10.03
CA LEU A 99 -53.33 25.10 11.10
C LEU A 99 -53.46 26.33 12.01
N ILE A 100 -52.35 26.96 12.41
CA ILE A 100 -52.37 28.22 13.17
C ILE A 100 -53.03 29.33 12.36
N THR A 101 -52.76 29.44 11.05
CA THR A 101 -53.40 30.45 10.19
C THR A 101 -54.92 30.27 10.12
N LEU A 102 -55.39 29.03 9.98
CA LEU A 102 -56.83 28.73 9.92
C LEU A 102 -57.50 28.94 11.27
N SER A 103 -56.87 28.56 12.38
CA SER A 103 -57.36 28.82 13.73
C SER A 103 -57.43 30.33 14.04
N LEU A 104 -56.41 31.11 13.66
CA LEU A 104 -56.44 32.57 13.80
C LEU A 104 -57.54 33.20 12.95
N ARG A 105 -57.81 32.66 11.75
CA ARG A 105 -58.91 33.14 10.90
C ARG A 105 -60.27 32.84 11.53
N LEU A 106 -60.48 31.62 12.02
CA LEU A 106 -61.67 31.26 12.78
C LEU A 106 -61.86 32.20 13.97
N PHE A 107 -60.81 32.45 14.77
CA PHE A 107 -60.84 33.39 15.88
C PHE A 107 -61.22 34.83 15.49
N SER A 108 -60.68 35.33 14.37
CA SER A 108 -60.90 36.72 13.92
C SER A 108 -62.26 36.95 13.26
N LEU A 109 -62.86 35.91 12.67
CA LEU A 109 -64.06 36.03 11.83
C LEU A 109 -65.34 35.54 12.52
N THR A 110 -65.24 34.92 13.70
CA THR A 110 -66.39 34.42 14.47
C THR A 110 -66.48 35.04 15.87
N SER A 111 -67.60 34.79 16.55
CA SER A 111 -67.90 35.24 17.91
C SER A 111 -68.54 34.11 18.72
N GLY A 112 -68.60 34.25 20.05
CA GLY A 112 -69.26 33.28 20.92
C GLY A 112 -68.48 31.96 21.05
N THR A 113 -69.19 30.83 20.93
CA THR A 113 -68.68 29.47 21.12
C THR A 113 -67.59 29.10 20.10
N ASP A 114 -67.75 29.51 18.83
CA ASP A 114 -66.77 29.23 17.78
C ASP A 114 -65.44 29.95 18.00
N ARG A 115 -65.49 31.16 18.58
CA ARG A 115 -64.27 31.92 18.94
C ARG A 115 -63.52 31.24 20.09
N GLN A 116 -64.23 30.76 21.10
CA GLN A 116 -63.65 29.98 22.21
C GLN A 116 -63.04 28.65 21.71
N SER A 117 -63.70 27.99 20.75
CA SER A 117 -63.15 26.80 20.08
C SER A 117 -61.81 27.11 19.39
N ALA A 118 -61.72 28.24 18.68
CA ALA A 118 -60.48 28.69 18.06
C ALA A 118 -59.36 29.00 19.08
N GLU A 119 -59.68 29.61 20.22
CA GLU A 119 -58.74 29.83 21.33
C GLU A 119 -58.18 28.49 21.87
N CYS A 120 -59.05 27.49 22.03
CA CYS A 120 -58.66 26.15 22.48
C CYS A 120 -57.71 25.46 21.48
N LEU A 121 -57.98 25.58 20.17
CA LEU A 121 -57.08 25.07 19.12
C LEU A 121 -55.72 25.76 19.15
N LEU A 122 -55.67 27.08 19.35
CA LEU A 122 -54.42 27.84 19.45
C LEU A 122 -53.64 27.48 20.72
N LYS A 123 -54.32 27.25 21.86
CA LYS A 123 -53.68 26.74 23.08
C LYS A 123 -53.13 25.33 22.87
N THR A 124 -53.83 24.47 22.14
CA THR A 124 -53.35 23.13 21.77
C THR A 124 -52.10 23.21 20.89
N ALA A 125 -52.11 24.06 19.85
CA ALA A 125 -50.95 24.30 18.99
C ALA A 125 -49.75 24.87 19.77
N ARG A 126 -49.99 25.76 20.74
CA ARG A 126 -48.97 26.28 21.67
C ARG A 126 -48.31 25.15 22.46
N ASN A 127 -49.10 24.28 23.07
CA ASN A 127 -48.56 23.17 23.86
C ASN A 127 -47.72 22.21 23.01
N VAL A 128 -48.20 21.88 21.80
CA VAL A 128 -47.45 21.02 20.85
C VAL A 128 -46.13 21.66 20.43
N THR A 129 -46.14 22.95 20.10
CA THR A 129 -44.92 23.66 19.67
C THR A 129 -43.91 23.85 20.81
N VAL A 130 -44.36 24.02 22.06
CA VAL A 130 -43.50 23.98 23.26
C VAL A 130 -42.86 22.60 23.45
N GLU A 131 -43.62 21.52 23.27
CA GLU A 131 -43.09 20.16 23.33
C GLU A 131 -42.05 19.90 22.23
N TRP A 132 -42.29 20.41 21.02
CA TRP A 132 -41.31 20.37 19.92
C TRP A 132 -40.02 21.10 20.29
N ILE A 133 -40.11 22.30 20.89
CA ILE A 133 -38.94 23.07 21.34
C ILE A 133 -38.09 22.26 22.32
N CYS A 134 -38.71 21.61 23.30
CA CYS A 134 -37.99 20.77 24.27
C CYS A 134 -37.28 19.59 23.59
N ARG A 135 -37.99 18.83 22.74
CA ARG A 135 -37.39 17.68 22.03
C ARG A 135 -36.26 18.07 21.09
N LEU A 136 -36.45 19.14 20.32
CA LEU A 136 -35.45 19.61 19.35
C LEU A 136 -34.22 20.17 20.05
N ARG A 137 -34.38 20.81 21.22
CA ARG A 137 -33.27 21.24 22.06
C ARG A 137 -32.42 20.05 22.51
N ASP A 138 -33.05 18.95 22.93
CA ASP A 138 -32.34 17.73 23.31
C ASP A 138 -31.64 17.08 22.10
N GLU A 139 -32.27 17.08 20.94
CA GLU A 139 -31.68 16.59 19.68
C GLU A 139 -30.45 17.42 19.27
N VAL A 140 -30.51 18.76 19.34
CA VAL A 140 -29.36 19.65 19.09
C VAL A 140 -28.21 19.36 20.05
N ARG A 141 -28.54 19.15 21.34
CA ARG A 141 -27.55 18.90 22.41
C ARG A 141 -26.90 17.51 22.34
N THR A 142 -27.59 16.53 21.76
CA THR A 142 -27.14 15.14 21.68
C THR A 142 -26.64 14.74 20.30
N ALA A 143 -26.78 15.61 19.30
CA ALA A 143 -26.36 15.35 17.93
C ALA A 143 -24.84 15.05 17.82
N ALA A 144 -24.53 13.89 17.23
CA ALA A 144 -23.16 13.46 16.97
C ALA A 144 -22.48 14.29 15.88
N GLU A 145 -23.26 14.76 14.90
CA GLU A 145 -22.79 15.51 13.73
C GLU A 145 -23.30 16.95 13.74
N ALA A 146 -22.46 17.88 13.26
CA ALA A 146 -22.81 19.29 13.16
C ALA A 146 -24.03 19.53 12.25
N ASP A 147 -24.14 18.81 11.14
CA ASP A 147 -25.23 18.98 10.16
C ASP A 147 -26.58 18.51 10.71
N ALA A 148 -26.58 17.46 11.55
CA ALA A 148 -27.77 17.01 12.25
C ALA A 148 -28.21 18.05 13.30
N ALA A 149 -27.25 18.59 14.07
CA ALA A 149 -27.51 19.65 15.05
C ALA A 149 -28.06 20.93 14.38
N GLU A 150 -27.51 21.32 13.22
CA GLU A 150 -27.95 22.50 12.49
C GLU A 150 -29.37 22.35 11.94
N ARG A 151 -29.72 21.17 11.40
CA ARG A 151 -31.09 20.87 10.96
C ARG A 151 -32.08 20.88 12.13
N ALA A 152 -31.72 20.26 13.26
CA ALA A 152 -32.56 20.26 14.46
C ALA A 152 -32.76 21.69 15.01
N ALA A 153 -31.69 22.51 15.01
CA ALA A 153 -31.77 23.92 15.39
C ALA A 153 -32.70 24.71 14.46
N MET A 154 -32.63 24.48 13.14
CA MET A 154 -33.53 25.11 12.18
C MET A 154 -35.01 24.78 12.47
N TYR A 155 -35.34 23.51 12.74
CA TYR A 155 -36.70 23.14 13.16
C TYR A 155 -37.07 23.76 14.52
N GLY A 156 -36.11 23.90 15.44
CA GLY A 156 -36.31 24.56 16.74
C GLY A 156 -36.66 26.04 16.58
N PHE A 157 -36.02 26.71 15.61
CA PHE A 157 -36.31 28.08 15.22
C PHE A 157 -37.74 28.22 14.66
N TRP A 158 -38.18 27.31 13.79
CA TRP A 158 -39.56 27.24 13.31
C TRP A 158 -40.57 27.05 14.44
N ALA A 159 -40.35 26.07 15.32
CA ALA A 159 -41.25 25.78 16.44
C ALA A 159 -41.40 27.00 17.37
N ALA A 160 -40.32 27.73 17.64
CA ALA A 160 -40.33 28.96 18.42
C ALA A 160 -41.20 30.06 17.79
N LEU A 161 -41.03 30.34 16.48
CA LEU A 161 -41.84 31.33 15.76
C LEU A 161 -43.32 30.95 15.72
N LEU A 162 -43.62 29.67 15.48
CA LEU A 162 -44.99 29.16 15.45
C LEU A 162 -45.66 29.25 16.82
N CYS A 163 -44.94 28.90 17.89
CA CYS A 163 -45.42 29.04 19.26
C CYS A 163 -45.76 30.49 19.60
N ARG A 164 -44.84 31.43 19.33
CA ARG A 164 -45.05 32.88 19.58
C ARG A 164 -46.23 33.43 18.79
N ARG A 165 -46.45 32.97 17.55
CA ARG A 165 -47.59 33.38 16.72
C ARG A 165 -48.95 33.07 17.38
N THR A 166 -49.07 32.02 18.18
CA THR A 166 -50.33 31.68 18.88
C THR A 166 -50.78 32.76 19.87
N PHE A 167 -49.89 33.68 20.27
CA PHE A 167 -50.18 34.77 21.21
C PHE A 167 -50.83 35.98 20.54
N THR A 168 -51.07 35.95 19.23
CA THR A 168 -51.79 37.01 18.50
C THR A 168 -53.17 37.32 19.12
N VAL A 169 -53.81 36.32 19.75
CA VAL A 169 -55.11 36.48 20.45
C VAL A 169 -55.07 37.48 21.62
N PHE A 170 -53.88 37.79 22.15
CA PHE A 170 -53.69 38.72 23.25
C PHE A 170 -53.48 40.18 22.82
N VAL A 171 -53.30 40.44 21.52
CA VAL A 171 -53.06 41.82 21.03
C VAL A 171 -54.31 42.69 21.14
N GLU A 172 -55.49 42.11 20.89
CA GLU A 172 -56.78 42.81 20.88
C GLU A 172 -57.60 42.59 22.17
N SER A 173 -57.14 41.73 23.09
CA SER A 173 -57.87 41.40 24.32
C SER A 173 -57.31 42.14 25.54
N SER A 174 -58.20 42.63 26.39
CA SER A 174 -57.85 43.30 27.66
C SER A 174 -57.43 42.33 28.78
N HIS A 175 -57.27 41.04 28.47
CA HIS A 175 -57.04 39.97 29.44
C HIS A 175 -55.54 39.75 29.63
N ASN A 176 -55.10 39.68 30.89
CA ASN A 176 -53.71 39.37 31.21
C ASN A 176 -53.39 37.90 30.87
N MET A 177 -52.16 37.64 30.40
CA MET A 177 -51.68 36.27 30.17
C MET A 177 -51.57 35.52 31.51
N GLY A 178 -52.04 34.26 31.52
CA GLY A 178 -51.86 33.36 32.65
C GLY A 178 -50.41 32.95 32.87
N GLU A 179 -50.12 32.34 34.01
CA GLU A 179 -48.77 31.89 34.40
C GLU A 179 -48.16 30.88 33.41
N GLU A 180 -48.96 29.91 32.95
CA GLU A 180 -48.53 28.92 31.96
C GLU A 180 -48.21 29.57 30.60
N ASP A 181 -49.06 30.51 30.17
CA ASP A 181 -48.95 31.17 28.88
C ASP A 181 -47.68 32.04 28.80
N ILE A 182 -47.40 32.82 29.86
CA ILE A 182 -46.19 33.64 29.92
C ILE A 182 -44.92 32.77 30.00
N CYS A 183 -44.98 31.64 30.70
CA CYS A 183 -43.87 30.67 30.75
C CYS A 183 -43.59 30.06 29.36
N SER A 184 -44.63 29.66 28.63
CA SER A 184 -44.50 29.18 27.24
C SER A 184 -43.93 30.25 26.31
N LEU A 185 -44.34 31.52 26.48
CA LEU A 185 -43.79 32.63 25.71
C LEU A 185 -42.29 32.82 25.97
N PHE A 186 -41.84 32.78 27.22
CA PHE A 186 -40.41 32.88 27.55
C PHE A 186 -39.61 31.70 27.01
N GLN A 187 -40.12 30.46 27.12
CA GLN A 187 -39.46 29.29 26.55
C GLN A 187 -39.29 29.40 25.03
N ALA A 188 -40.33 29.84 24.32
CA ALA A 188 -40.26 30.08 22.89
C ALA A 188 -39.33 31.24 22.54
N SER A 189 -39.28 32.29 23.37
CA SER A 189 -38.39 33.44 23.17
C SER A 189 -36.91 33.08 23.36
N ILE A 190 -36.59 32.29 24.38
CA ILE A 190 -35.23 31.79 24.60
C ILE A 190 -34.83 30.83 23.48
N ALA A 191 -35.73 29.92 23.10
CA ALA A 191 -35.48 28.96 22.00
C ALA A 191 -35.29 29.64 20.65
N LEU A 192 -35.98 30.76 20.38
CA LEU A 192 -35.82 31.54 19.16
C LEU A 192 -34.37 32.04 19.02
N GLN A 193 -33.82 32.60 20.10
CA GLN A 193 -32.46 33.13 20.11
C GLN A 193 -31.39 32.02 20.21
N GLU A 194 -31.66 30.94 20.96
CA GLU A 194 -30.77 29.77 21.06
C GLU A 194 -30.54 29.11 19.68
N ASN A 195 -31.58 29.06 18.85
CA ASN A 195 -31.56 28.42 17.53
C ASN A 195 -31.23 29.38 16.36
N LEU A 196 -30.98 30.66 16.63
CA LEU A 196 -30.57 31.64 15.61
C LEU A 196 -29.08 31.43 15.27
N VAL A 197 -28.82 30.37 14.50
CA VAL A 197 -27.49 29.83 14.23
C VAL A 197 -26.81 30.45 12.99
N VAL A 198 -27.58 31.12 12.14
CA VAL A 198 -27.16 31.59 10.81
C VAL A 198 -27.22 33.12 10.75
N ASP A 199 -26.29 33.74 10.01
CA ASP A 199 -26.42 35.14 9.59
C ASP A 199 -27.84 35.39 9.05
N LEU A 200 -28.50 36.44 9.53
CA LEU A 200 -29.86 36.82 9.10
C LEU A 200 -29.99 36.90 7.57
N GLU A 201 -28.89 37.20 6.87
CA GLU A 201 -28.81 37.26 5.41
C GLU A 201 -29.02 35.91 4.73
N LYS A 202 -28.56 34.80 5.33
CA LYS A 202 -28.63 33.45 4.77
C LYS A 202 -29.94 32.73 5.11
N LEU A 203 -30.83 33.33 5.91
CA LEU A 203 -32.14 32.75 6.20
C LEU A 203 -33.01 32.70 4.93
N PRO A 204 -33.76 31.60 4.71
CA PRO A 204 -34.80 31.53 3.69
C PRO A 204 -35.81 32.69 3.79
N GLN A 205 -36.34 33.13 2.64
CA GLN A 205 -37.22 34.31 2.59
C GLN A 205 -38.50 34.12 3.40
N ASN A 206 -39.04 32.90 3.48
CA ASN A 206 -40.22 32.57 4.27
C ASN A 206 -40.00 32.85 5.77
N LEU A 207 -38.88 32.40 6.34
CA LEU A 207 -38.48 32.59 7.74
C LEU A 207 -38.19 34.06 8.04
N LYS A 208 -37.56 34.80 7.11
CA LYS A 208 -37.37 36.25 7.23
C LYS A 208 -38.72 36.97 7.40
N ASN A 209 -39.70 36.62 6.57
CA ASN A 209 -41.04 37.21 6.66
C ASN A 209 -41.75 36.86 7.98
N MET A 210 -41.60 35.62 8.45
CA MET A 210 -42.15 35.19 9.75
C MET A 210 -41.48 35.90 10.92
N LEU A 211 -40.17 36.11 10.87
CA LEU A 211 -39.40 36.85 11.89
C LEU A 211 -39.82 38.31 11.95
N VAL A 212 -40.01 38.98 10.81
CA VAL A 212 -40.53 40.36 10.78
C VAL A 212 -41.93 40.46 11.38
N ARG A 213 -42.80 39.48 11.08
CA ARG A 213 -44.13 39.39 11.68
C ARG A 213 -44.08 39.18 13.19
N ASP A 214 -43.20 38.29 13.65
CA ASP A 214 -42.98 38.03 15.08
C ASP A 214 -42.43 39.26 15.81
N ALA A 215 -41.45 39.97 15.24
CA ALA A 215 -40.89 41.18 15.83
C ALA A 215 -41.96 42.25 16.08
N LYS A 216 -42.89 42.45 15.12
CA LYS A 216 -44.04 43.35 15.28
C LYS A 216 -44.95 42.90 16.42
N LEU A 217 -45.35 41.63 16.41
CA LEU A 217 -46.19 41.03 17.46
C LEU A 217 -45.57 41.21 18.85
N SER A 218 -44.27 40.98 18.97
CA SER A 218 -43.52 41.06 20.22
C SER A 218 -43.46 42.48 20.76
N TYR A 219 -43.30 43.45 19.87
CA TYR A 219 -43.35 44.86 20.21
C TYR A 219 -44.75 45.28 20.68
N ASP A 220 -45.81 44.79 20.04
CA ASP A 220 -47.20 45.07 20.43
C ASP A 220 -47.53 44.48 21.81
N LEU A 221 -47.05 43.26 22.09
CA LEU A 221 -47.24 42.57 23.37
C LEU A 221 -46.34 43.10 24.51
N ARG A 222 -45.36 43.98 24.25
CA ARG A 222 -44.33 44.41 25.24
C ARG A 222 -44.91 44.91 26.56
N ARG A 223 -46.03 45.65 26.52
CA ARG A 223 -46.67 46.23 27.70
C ARG A 223 -47.31 45.13 28.56
N LEU A 224 -47.99 44.19 27.90
CA LEU A 224 -48.61 43.03 28.56
C LEU A 224 -47.55 42.12 29.17
N ILE A 225 -46.47 41.80 28.44
CA ILE A 225 -45.36 40.98 28.94
C ILE A 225 -44.74 41.61 30.20
N ARG A 226 -44.50 42.93 30.19
CA ARG A 226 -43.95 43.65 31.35
C ARG A 226 -44.88 43.60 32.57
N GLN A 227 -46.19 43.70 32.36
CA GLN A 227 -47.18 43.57 33.43
C GLN A 227 -47.23 42.12 33.96
N SER A 228 -47.24 41.13 33.08
CA SER A 228 -47.23 39.71 33.45
C SER A 228 -45.96 39.29 34.22
N ILE A 229 -44.78 39.83 33.90
CA ILE A 229 -43.53 39.59 34.67
C ILE A 229 -43.66 40.09 36.12
N ARG A 230 -44.34 41.22 36.33
CA ARG A 230 -44.56 41.77 37.69
C ARG A 230 -45.56 40.92 38.47
N SER A 231 -46.58 40.39 37.81
CA SER A 231 -47.61 39.55 38.43
C SER A 231 -47.12 38.12 38.69
N HIS A 232 -46.27 37.57 37.83
CA HIS A 232 -45.81 36.17 37.87
C HIS A 232 -44.28 36.06 37.66
N PRO A 233 -43.44 36.55 38.60
CA PRO A 233 -41.98 36.51 38.45
C PRO A 233 -41.40 35.09 38.38
N GLY A 234 -42.08 34.12 39.01
CA GLY A 234 -41.65 32.71 39.01
C GLY A 234 -41.68 32.03 37.64
N SER A 235 -42.51 32.53 36.70
CA SER A 235 -42.59 31.96 35.35
C SER A 235 -41.30 32.16 34.54
N LEU A 236 -40.59 33.28 34.76
CA LEU A 236 -39.31 33.54 34.10
C LEU A 236 -38.21 32.64 34.66
N GLU A 237 -38.17 32.46 35.97
CA GLU A 237 -37.26 31.53 36.63
C GLU A 237 -37.48 30.09 36.15
N ALA A 238 -38.73 29.65 36.06
CA ALA A 238 -39.09 28.34 35.54
C ALA A 238 -38.67 28.15 34.08
N ALA A 239 -38.88 29.16 33.22
CA ALA A 239 -38.49 29.11 31.81
C ALA A 239 -36.97 29.09 31.61
N VAL A 240 -36.24 29.95 32.34
CA VAL A 240 -34.77 29.99 32.32
C VAL A 240 -34.19 28.69 32.85
N SER A 241 -34.73 28.18 33.96
CA SER A 241 -34.30 26.90 34.54
C SER A 241 -34.52 25.74 33.58
N LYS A 242 -35.70 25.62 32.95
CA LYS A 242 -35.97 24.60 31.92
C LYS A 242 -35.08 24.74 30.68
N SER A 243 -34.65 25.96 30.34
CA SER A 243 -33.77 26.19 29.19
C SER A 243 -32.30 25.88 29.48
N LEU A 244 -31.80 26.20 30.67
CA LEU A 244 -30.39 26.10 31.03
C LEU A 244 -30.03 24.83 31.81
N PHE A 245 -30.98 24.29 32.58
CA PHE A 245 -30.75 23.20 33.52
C PHE A 245 -31.69 22.04 33.18
N ASP A 246 -31.10 20.92 32.76
CA ASP A 246 -31.86 19.70 32.56
C ASP A 246 -32.30 19.14 33.92
N SER A 247 -33.55 18.68 34.01
CA SER A 247 -34.26 18.26 35.23
C SER A 247 -33.69 17.01 35.95
N GLY A 248 -32.50 16.55 35.56
CA GLY A 248 -31.81 15.41 36.16
C GLY A 248 -30.79 15.78 37.23
N ASN A 249 -31.20 15.70 38.50
CA ASN A 249 -30.37 15.69 39.72
C ASN A 249 -29.53 16.94 40.07
N SER A 250 -30.17 17.80 40.86
CA SER A 250 -29.71 18.36 42.15
C SER A 250 -28.29 18.92 42.25
N ILE A 251 -28.07 20.11 41.68
CA ILE A 251 -27.41 21.18 42.44
C ILE A 251 -28.40 22.34 42.48
N GLU A 252 -28.88 22.70 43.67
CA GLU A 252 -29.79 23.83 43.85
C GLU A 252 -29.06 25.12 43.49
N ARG A 253 -29.32 25.62 42.28
CA ARG A 253 -28.96 26.96 41.86
C ARG A 253 -30.12 27.87 42.23
N THR A 254 -29.89 28.83 43.11
CA THR A 254 -30.90 29.80 43.54
C THR A 254 -30.76 31.10 42.77
N PHE A 255 -31.89 31.64 42.31
CA PHE A 255 -31.97 32.94 41.65
C PHE A 255 -32.30 34.02 42.67
N SER A 256 -31.60 35.16 42.61
CA SER A 256 -32.04 36.36 43.31
C SER A 256 -33.30 36.94 42.64
N ARG A 257 -34.02 37.82 43.34
CA ARG A 257 -35.19 38.52 42.77
C ARG A 257 -34.83 39.20 41.44
N TRP A 258 -35.64 38.95 40.41
CA TRP A 258 -35.50 39.59 39.10
C TRP A 258 -35.76 41.10 39.19
N GLN A 259 -34.81 41.91 38.71
CA GLN A 259 -34.89 43.37 38.72
C GLN A 259 -34.90 43.91 37.29
N PHE A 260 -35.75 44.90 37.01
CA PHE A 260 -35.73 45.63 35.74
C PHE A 260 -34.56 46.61 35.71
N LEU A 261 -33.87 46.71 34.57
CA LEU A 261 -32.78 47.68 34.40
C LEU A 261 -33.31 49.09 34.09
N GLU A 262 -32.55 50.10 34.47
CA GLU A 262 -32.86 51.52 34.21
C GLU A 262 -32.72 51.90 32.72
N PRO A 263 -33.37 52.99 32.26
CA PRO A 263 -33.27 53.47 30.88
C PRO A 263 -31.80 53.74 30.49
N PRO A 264 -31.37 53.41 29.24
CA PRO A 264 -32.15 53.01 28.07
C PRO A 264 -32.45 51.50 27.95
N LYS A 265 -32.17 50.69 28.99
CA LYS A 265 -32.29 49.21 28.95
C LYS A 265 -33.62 48.69 29.51
N GLU A 266 -34.72 49.39 29.25
CA GLU A 266 -36.03 49.10 29.87
C GLU A 266 -36.61 47.71 29.54
N SER A 267 -36.13 47.07 28.46
CA SER A 267 -36.51 45.73 28.01
C SER A 267 -35.76 44.59 28.71
N TRP A 268 -34.80 44.90 29.60
CA TRP A 268 -33.95 43.93 30.28
C TRP A 268 -34.34 43.70 31.74
N VAL A 269 -34.25 42.44 32.17
CA VAL A 269 -34.34 42.02 33.57
C VAL A 269 -33.10 41.23 33.96
N ALA A 270 -32.63 41.38 35.20
CA ALA A 270 -31.42 40.72 35.70
C ALA A 270 -31.67 39.98 37.02
N SER A 271 -30.94 38.87 37.21
CA SER A 271 -30.90 38.06 38.44
C SER A 271 -29.50 37.48 38.66
N ILE A 272 -29.12 37.20 39.90
CA ILE A 272 -27.84 36.59 40.28
C ILE A 272 -28.08 35.12 40.60
N ILE A 273 -27.30 34.24 39.96
CA ILE A 273 -27.25 32.81 40.27
C ILE A 273 -26.16 32.55 41.30
N THR A 274 -26.53 31.85 42.38
CA THR A 274 -25.61 31.29 43.37
C THR A 274 -25.72 29.76 43.43
N THR A 275 -24.58 29.08 43.60
CA THR A 275 -24.49 27.62 43.70
C THR A 275 -24.04 27.23 45.10
N THR A 276 -24.72 26.30 45.76
CA THR A 276 -24.51 25.97 47.18
C THR A 276 -23.34 25.02 47.48
N THR A 277 -22.66 24.44 46.48
CA THR A 277 -21.89 23.19 46.70
C THR A 277 -20.38 23.18 46.40
N HIS A 278 -19.76 24.24 45.84
CA HIS A 278 -18.33 24.16 45.47
C HIS A 278 -17.50 25.38 45.87
N GLU A 279 -16.39 25.13 46.57
CA GLU A 279 -15.38 26.12 47.04
C GLU A 279 -14.73 26.94 45.90
N PHE A 280 -14.94 26.53 44.64
CA PHE A 280 -14.26 27.08 43.46
C PHE A 280 -15.18 27.80 42.46
N THR A 281 -16.48 27.99 42.79
CA THR A 281 -17.47 28.62 41.89
C THR A 281 -17.81 30.05 42.29
N SER A 282 -17.72 31.00 41.35
CA SER A 282 -18.16 32.38 41.53
C SER A 282 -19.66 32.57 41.22
N SER A 283 -20.29 33.58 41.81
CA SER A 283 -21.65 34.01 41.43
C SER A 283 -21.68 34.53 39.99
N GLN A 284 -22.81 34.33 39.30
CA GLN A 284 -22.98 34.74 37.90
C GLN A 284 -24.25 35.57 37.73
N VAL A 285 -24.19 36.64 36.93
CA VAL A 285 -25.36 37.48 36.64
C VAL A 285 -26.01 37.03 35.34
N VAL A 286 -27.33 36.79 35.37
CA VAL A 286 -28.17 36.47 34.21
C VAL A 286 -28.94 37.71 33.80
N HIS A 287 -28.91 38.04 32.52
CA HIS A 287 -29.71 39.09 31.92
C HIS A 287 -30.66 38.48 30.88
N TYR A 288 -31.92 38.89 30.90
CA TYR A 288 -32.93 38.47 29.94
C TYR A 288 -33.63 39.68 29.32
N ASN A 289 -33.72 39.73 27.99
CA ASN A 289 -34.53 40.72 27.27
C ASN A 289 -35.89 40.10 26.93
N PHE A 290 -36.97 40.63 27.49
CA PHE A 290 -38.31 40.05 27.35
C PHE A 290 -39.03 40.41 26.04
N VAL A 291 -38.46 41.30 25.22
CA VAL A 291 -38.97 41.64 23.88
C VAL A 291 -38.27 40.79 22.83
N ASP A 292 -36.93 40.81 22.85
CA ASP A 292 -36.10 40.15 21.85
C ASP A 292 -35.79 38.68 22.20
N GLY A 293 -35.97 38.27 23.46
CA GLY A 293 -35.70 36.91 23.93
C GLY A 293 -34.23 36.61 24.26
N HIS A 294 -33.32 37.59 24.22
CA HIS A 294 -31.90 37.38 24.48
C HIS A 294 -31.65 36.95 25.94
N LEU A 295 -30.91 35.87 26.14
CA LEU A 295 -30.46 35.37 27.44
C LEU A 295 -28.94 35.44 27.52
N LEU A 296 -28.41 36.24 28.45
CA LEU A 296 -26.96 36.43 28.66
C LEU A 296 -26.56 35.96 30.06
N ILE A 297 -25.45 35.23 30.17
CA ILE A 297 -24.83 34.83 31.44
C ILE A 297 -23.45 35.50 31.52
N GLY A 298 -23.18 36.26 32.58
CA GLY A 298 -21.91 37.00 32.72
C GLY A 298 -21.66 37.98 31.57
N GLY A 299 -22.73 38.53 30.97
CA GLY A 299 -22.67 39.47 29.85
C GLY A 299 -22.44 38.85 28.47
N LYS A 300 -22.39 37.50 28.34
CA LYS A 300 -22.24 36.81 27.05
C LYS A 300 -23.46 35.92 26.75
N PRO A 301 -23.88 35.80 25.48
CA PRO A 301 -24.97 34.92 25.09
C PRO A 301 -24.56 33.45 25.19
N LEU A 302 -25.56 32.56 25.18
CA LEU A 302 -25.36 31.14 24.89
C LEU A 302 -24.76 31.01 23.49
N GLY A 303 -23.64 30.30 23.36
CA GLY A 303 -22.89 30.31 22.12
C GLY A 303 -22.08 29.04 21.86
N ARG A 304 -21.58 28.93 20.63
CA ARG A 304 -20.67 27.86 20.22
C ARG A 304 -19.30 28.08 20.85
N LEU A 305 -18.63 26.98 21.19
CA LEU A 305 -17.23 27.02 21.59
C LEU A 305 -16.39 27.71 20.49
N PRO A 306 -15.51 28.67 20.83
CA PRO A 306 -14.67 29.36 19.85
C PRO A 306 -13.90 28.41 18.93
N PHE A 307 -13.72 28.82 17.68
CA PHE A 307 -13.13 27.97 16.63
C PHE A 307 -11.74 27.43 17.00
N ASN A 308 -10.89 28.26 17.61
CA ASN A 308 -9.55 27.88 18.08
C ASN A 308 -9.59 26.77 19.15
N ILE A 309 -10.60 26.74 20.02
CA ILE A 309 -10.75 25.71 21.05
C ILE A 309 -11.42 24.46 20.44
N ARG A 310 -12.51 24.64 19.69
CA ARG A 310 -13.27 23.54 19.08
C ARG A 310 -12.43 22.69 18.13
N ASN A 311 -11.53 23.29 17.37
CA ASN A 311 -10.69 22.58 16.41
C ASN A 311 -9.38 22.02 16.97
N SER A 312 -9.10 22.23 18.26
CA SER A 312 -7.95 21.60 18.91
C SER A 312 -8.06 20.08 18.86
N GLU A 313 -6.91 19.41 18.74
CA GLU A 313 -6.83 17.94 18.72
C GLU A 313 -7.44 17.34 19.99
N ASP A 314 -7.21 17.97 21.15
CA ASP A 314 -7.67 17.53 22.47
C ASP A 314 -9.20 17.51 22.58
N VAL A 315 -9.89 18.53 22.06
CA VAL A 315 -11.37 18.59 22.07
C VAL A 315 -11.95 17.57 21.09
N LYS A 316 -11.36 17.44 19.90
CA LYS A 316 -11.77 16.43 18.91
C LYS A 316 -11.55 15.01 19.42
N GLU A 317 -10.53 14.78 20.23
CA GLU A 317 -10.26 13.46 20.80
C GLU A 317 -11.37 13.00 21.78
N LEU A 318 -11.89 13.92 22.59
CA LEU A 318 -12.91 13.64 23.60
C LEU A 318 -14.35 13.68 23.07
N PHE A 319 -14.64 14.63 22.19
CA PHE A 319 -16.00 14.96 21.74
C PHE A 319 -16.23 14.73 20.24
N GLY A 320 -15.20 14.37 19.47
CA GLY A 320 -15.31 14.25 18.03
C GLY A 320 -15.69 15.57 17.35
N ASN A 321 -16.60 15.50 16.38
CA ASN A 321 -17.12 16.67 15.66
C ASN A 321 -18.45 17.19 16.23
N GLN A 322 -18.78 16.81 17.47
CA GLN A 322 -20.04 17.19 18.13
C GLN A 322 -20.21 18.71 18.22
N HIS A 323 -21.48 19.13 18.27
CA HIS A 323 -21.85 20.52 18.49
C HIS A 323 -21.87 20.82 20.00
N LEU A 324 -20.85 21.53 20.48
CA LEU A 324 -20.70 21.86 21.91
C LEU A 324 -21.26 23.26 22.19
N LEU A 325 -22.48 23.32 22.73
CA LEU A 325 -23.09 24.54 23.25
C LEU A 325 -22.46 24.90 24.60
N THR A 326 -21.99 26.15 24.74
CA THR A 326 -21.27 26.60 25.92
C THR A 326 -21.74 27.96 26.42
N TYR A 327 -21.52 28.21 27.72
CA TYR A 327 -21.66 29.52 28.34
C TYR A 327 -20.47 29.83 29.24
N PRO A 328 -20.31 31.08 29.72
CA PRO A 328 -19.16 31.43 30.55
C PRO A 328 -19.03 30.56 31.79
N SER A 329 -17.82 30.07 32.04
CA SER A 329 -17.57 29.22 33.19
C SER A 329 -17.57 30.01 34.50
N SER A 330 -18.10 29.39 35.56
CA SER A 330 -17.98 29.86 36.95
C SER A 330 -16.70 29.36 37.65
N LEU A 331 -15.90 28.50 36.99
CA LEU A 331 -14.71 27.89 37.56
C LEU A 331 -13.48 28.77 37.33
N SER A 332 -12.72 29.03 38.40
CA SER A 332 -11.50 29.84 38.32
C SER A 332 -10.48 29.26 37.32
N GLY A 333 -9.98 30.12 36.43
CA GLY A 333 -9.04 29.76 35.37
C GLY A 333 -9.65 29.08 34.14
N MET A 334 -10.99 29.02 34.03
CA MET A 334 -11.71 28.51 32.86
C MET A 334 -12.58 29.59 32.21
N THR A 335 -12.79 29.48 30.91
CA THR A 335 -13.48 30.52 30.12
C THR A 335 -14.89 30.07 29.74
N TYR A 336 -15.06 28.82 29.35
CA TYR A 336 -16.32 28.26 28.85
C TYR A 336 -16.71 27.01 29.63
N MET A 337 -18.00 26.74 29.76
CA MET A 337 -18.56 25.53 30.35
C MET A 337 -19.60 24.95 29.40
N LEU A 338 -19.63 23.62 29.27
CA LEU A 338 -20.61 22.91 28.46
C LEU A 338 -22.01 23.10 29.06
N ALA A 339 -22.99 23.39 28.20
CA ALA A 339 -24.35 23.67 28.64
C ALA A 339 -25.05 22.43 29.21
N THR A 340 -24.72 21.25 28.68
CA THR A 340 -25.22 19.96 29.16
C THR A 340 -24.19 19.26 30.03
N ARG A 341 -24.69 18.54 31.05
CA ARG A 341 -23.85 17.60 31.80
C ARG A 341 -23.65 16.34 30.98
N LEU A 342 -22.40 16.02 30.69
CA LEU A 342 -22.08 14.82 29.96
C LEU A 342 -21.96 13.64 30.93
N ARG A 343 -22.97 12.76 30.98
CA ARG A 343 -23.02 11.59 31.88
C ARG A 343 -22.75 11.98 33.36
N GLY A 344 -23.33 13.09 33.81
CA GLY A 344 -23.17 13.60 35.18
C GLY A 344 -21.90 14.40 35.45
N HIS A 345 -21.13 14.76 34.42
CA HIS A 345 -19.91 15.56 34.53
C HIS A 345 -20.17 16.99 34.04
N GLU A 346 -19.70 18.00 34.79
CA GLU A 346 -19.65 19.38 34.32
C GLU A 346 -18.31 19.62 33.63
N ILE A 347 -18.33 19.97 32.35
CA ILE A 347 -17.13 20.12 31.53
C ILE A 347 -16.80 21.60 31.35
N HIS A 348 -15.55 21.95 31.60
CA HIS A 348 -15.01 23.29 31.54
C HIS A 348 -13.85 23.35 30.55
N PHE A 349 -13.82 24.40 29.74
CA PHE A 349 -12.79 24.68 28.76
C PHE A 349 -12.10 26.01 29.09
N GLY A 350 -10.78 26.02 29.00
CA GLY A 350 -9.96 27.20 29.21
C GLY A 350 -8.73 27.20 28.32
N LEU A 351 -7.99 28.30 28.37
CA LEU A 351 -6.74 28.48 27.64
C LEU A 351 -5.64 28.80 28.64
N ARG A 352 -4.53 28.06 28.57
CA ARG A 352 -3.26 28.40 29.25
C ARG A 352 -2.22 28.66 28.17
N GLY A 353 -1.93 29.94 27.91
CA GLY A 353 -1.21 30.34 26.70
C GLY A 353 -2.03 29.98 25.46
N GLU A 354 -1.43 29.27 24.51
CA GLU A 354 -2.13 28.75 23.31
C GLU A 354 -2.73 27.35 23.49
N ARG A 355 -2.51 26.69 24.64
CA ARG A 355 -2.98 25.32 24.87
C ARG A 355 -4.37 25.29 25.47
N VAL A 356 -5.22 24.43 24.90
CA VAL A 356 -6.56 24.16 25.44
C VAL A 356 -6.45 23.29 26.68
N VAL A 357 -7.15 23.68 27.74
CA VAL A 357 -7.27 22.91 28.97
C VAL A 357 -8.72 22.50 29.16
N ILE A 358 -8.94 21.21 29.43
CA ILE A 358 -10.26 20.63 29.63
C ILE A 358 -10.31 20.08 31.06
N ARG A 359 -11.26 20.55 31.86
CA ARG A 359 -11.52 20.05 33.22
C ARG A 359 -12.93 19.50 33.32
N ALA A 360 -13.08 18.45 34.12
CA ALA A 360 -14.38 17.86 34.44
C ALA A 360 -14.58 17.88 35.96
N ILE A 361 -15.68 18.48 36.42
CA ILE A 361 -16.12 18.38 37.82
C ILE A 361 -17.01 17.15 37.94
N THR A 362 -16.67 16.28 38.88
CA THR A 362 -17.41 15.05 39.19
C THR A 362 -17.77 15.03 40.68
N ARG A 363 -18.54 14.02 41.11
CA ARG A 363 -18.77 13.77 42.54
C ARG A 363 -17.48 13.47 43.30
N ASP A 364 -16.48 12.92 42.62
CA ASP A 364 -15.23 12.44 43.21
C ASP A 364 -14.12 13.51 43.22
N GLY A 365 -14.34 14.65 42.55
CA GLY A 365 -13.44 15.80 42.56
C GLY A 365 -13.25 16.46 41.19
N LEU A 366 -12.17 17.23 41.07
CA LEU A 366 -11.79 17.94 39.84
C LEU A 366 -10.78 17.10 39.03
N LEU A 367 -11.16 16.75 37.81
CA LEU A 367 -10.31 16.05 36.84
C LEU A 367 -9.80 17.02 35.77
N GLU A 368 -8.54 16.86 35.35
CA GLU A 368 -7.97 17.56 34.19
C GLU A 368 -7.52 16.54 33.14
N TYR A 369 -7.82 16.81 31.88
CA TYR A 369 -7.43 15.94 30.77
C TYR A 369 -5.93 16.09 30.50
N VAL A 370 -5.24 14.95 30.39
CA VAL A 370 -3.82 14.89 30.04
C VAL A 370 -3.69 14.35 28.61
N PRO A 371 -3.15 15.14 27.68
CA PRO A 371 -3.01 14.70 26.29
C PRO A 371 -2.06 13.51 26.13
N ARG A 372 -2.39 12.59 25.23
CA ARG A 372 -1.58 11.39 24.94
C ARG A 372 -0.11 11.67 24.59
N ARG A 373 0.15 12.81 23.92
CA ARG A 373 1.50 13.30 23.54
C ARG A 373 2.42 13.59 24.72
N VAL A 374 1.90 13.64 25.95
CA VAL A 374 2.72 13.83 27.16
C VAL A 374 3.51 12.56 27.50
N PHE A 375 3.02 11.37 27.10
CA PHE A 375 3.59 10.08 27.49
C PHE A 375 4.58 9.48 26.47
N ALA A 376 4.72 10.12 25.31
CA ALA A 376 5.61 9.68 24.24
C ALA A 376 6.35 10.90 23.66
N MET A 377 7.67 10.93 23.83
CA MET A 377 8.60 11.84 23.17
C MET A 377 9.36 11.05 22.10
N ASP A 378 9.97 11.73 21.13
CA ASP A 378 10.54 11.08 19.93
C ASP A 378 11.54 9.95 20.21
N ASP A 379 12.21 9.95 21.38
CA ASP A 379 13.21 8.93 21.78
C ASP A 379 12.86 8.16 23.09
N SER A 380 11.70 8.41 23.71
CA SER A 380 11.34 7.77 25.00
C SER A 380 9.84 7.73 25.27
N PHE A 381 9.38 6.66 25.91
CA PHE A 381 7.98 6.46 26.29
C PHE A 381 7.84 6.13 27.77
N ASP A 382 6.95 6.84 28.48
CA ASP A 382 6.71 6.63 29.91
C ASP A 382 5.70 5.51 30.16
N LEU A 383 4.77 5.29 29.22
CA LEU A 383 3.72 4.28 29.31
C LEU A 383 3.71 3.40 28.05
N PRO A 384 3.43 2.09 28.17
CA PRO A 384 3.23 1.22 27.02
C PRO A 384 2.12 1.75 26.10
N SER A 385 2.27 1.56 24.79
CA SER A 385 1.33 2.06 23.78
C SER A 385 -0.10 1.55 23.99
N GLY A 386 -0.27 0.33 24.53
CA GLY A 386 -1.58 -0.22 24.89
C GLY A 386 -2.34 0.51 26.01
N LEU A 387 -1.67 1.45 26.70
CA LEU A 387 -2.22 2.38 27.69
C LEU A 387 -2.30 3.83 27.18
N ILE A 388 -1.82 4.09 25.97
CA ILE A 388 -1.86 5.41 25.32
C ILE A 388 -2.89 5.38 24.18
N GLU A 389 -2.73 4.43 23.26
CA GLU A 389 -3.62 4.22 22.12
C GLU A 389 -5.03 3.84 22.58
N ASN A 390 -6.03 4.48 21.98
CA ASN A 390 -7.46 4.28 22.32
C ASN A 390 -7.80 4.51 23.81
N CYS A 391 -6.95 5.25 24.53
CA CYS A 391 -7.14 5.62 25.93
C CYS A 391 -7.29 7.14 26.07
N VAL A 392 -7.95 7.56 27.14
CA VAL A 392 -8.07 8.96 27.57
C VAL A 392 -7.59 9.04 29.00
N HIS A 393 -6.74 10.02 29.28
CA HIS A 393 -6.03 10.15 30.55
C HIS A 393 -6.60 11.33 31.34
N TRP A 394 -7.03 11.07 32.57
CA TRP A 394 -7.58 12.09 33.48
C TRP A 394 -6.76 12.14 34.77
N ILE A 395 -6.20 13.29 35.11
CA ILE A 395 -5.53 13.48 36.40
C ILE A 395 -6.53 14.04 37.41
N ASN A 396 -6.67 13.37 38.56
CA ASN A 396 -7.48 13.86 39.68
C ASN A 396 -6.59 14.68 40.62
N PHE A 397 -6.89 15.97 40.78
CA PHE A 397 -6.07 16.86 41.63
C PHE A 397 -6.15 16.53 43.12
N ARG A 398 -7.25 15.93 43.58
CA ARG A 398 -7.45 15.58 45.00
C ARG A 398 -6.63 14.34 45.36
N SER A 399 -6.73 13.28 44.57
CA SER A 399 -6.00 12.03 44.82
C SER A 399 -4.58 12.01 44.24
N ARG A 400 -4.25 12.92 43.32
CA ARG A 400 -3.01 12.93 42.53
C ARG A 400 -2.79 11.64 41.73
N CYS A 401 -3.89 10.98 41.37
CA CYS A 401 -3.86 9.78 40.53
C CYS A 401 -4.24 10.13 39.08
N LEU A 402 -3.50 9.58 38.14
CA LEU A 402 -3.81 9.58 36.71
C LEU A 402 -4.62 8.34 36.36
N GLU A 403 -5.83 8.53 35.88
CA GLU A 403 -6.74 7.47 35.46
C GLU A 403 -6.65 7.28 33.94
N ILE A 404 -6.32 6.06 33.51
CA ILE A 404 -6.17 5.68 32.10
C ILE A 404 -7.44 4.94 31.67
N ARG A 405 -8.35 5.65 31.02
CA ARG A 405 -9.70 5.15 30.68
C ARG A 405 -9.77 4.78 29.19
N ARG A 406 -10.07 3.51 28.88
CA ARG A 406 -10.19 3.05 27.47
C ARG A 406 -11.51 3.48 26.84
N LYS A 407 -11.46 3.96 25.59
CA LYS A 407 -12.64 4.26 24.76
C LYS A 407 -13.53 3.02 24.58
N PRO A 408 -14.87 3.17 24.47
CA PRO A 408 -15.64 4.42 24.45
C PRO A 408 -16.00 4.96 25.85
N ALA A 409 -15.74 4.22 26.94
CA ALA A 409 -16.17 4.57 28.29
C ALA A 409 -15.18 5.53 29.00
N ILE A 410 -14.97 6.73 28.43
CA ILE A 410 -13.95 7.69 28.90
C ILE A 410 -14.42 8.54 30.10
N TRP A 411 -15.73 8.58 30.37
CA TRP A 411 -16.33 9.41 31.42
C TRP A 411 -16.58 8.68 32.72
N LYS A 412 -16.28 7.38 32.83
CA LYS A 412 -16.45 6.64 34.08
C LYS A 412 -15.25 5.75 34.31
N THR A 413 -14.67 5.85 35.50
CA THR A 413 -13.60 4.95 35.95
C THR A 413 -14.16 3.55 36.14
N ARG A 414 -13.55 2.56 35.48
CA ARG A 414 -13.89 1.15 35.66
C ARG A 414 -12.85 0.49 36.54
N LEU A 415 -13.26 -0.58 37.23
CA LEU A 415 -12.36 -1.43 38.03
C LEU A 415 -11.18 -2.02 37.22
N LYS A 416 -11.34 -2.13 35.90
CA LYS A 416 -10.33 -2.67 34.97
C LYS A 416 -9.44 -1.59 34.33
N ASP A 417 -9.68 -0.32 34.61
CA ASP A 417 -8.83 0.76 34.10
C ASP A 417 -7.54 0.83 34.93
N TRP A 418 -6.46 1.31 34.30
CA TRP A 418 -5.18 1.50 34.98
C TRP A 418 -5.18 2.85 35.71
N ILE A 419 -4.68 2.87 36.94
CA ILE A 419 -4.56 4.06 37.76
C ILE A 419 -3.09 4.21 38.15
N LEU A 420 -2.46 5.30 37.74
CA LEU A 420 -1.10 5.68 38.11
C LEU A 420 -1.14 6.68 39.26
N ASP A 421 -0.72 6.25 40.44
CA ASP A 421 -0.46 7.15 41.57
C ASP A 421 0.87 7.85 41.33
N ILE A 422 0.82 9.15 41.01
CA ILE A 422 1.99 9.95 40.65
C ILE A 422 2.92 10.12 41.87
N SER A 423 2.34 10.17 43.08
CA SER A 423 3.11 10.36 44.31
C SER A 423 3.90 9.10 44.65
N LYS A 424 3.30 7.93 44.46
CA LYS A 424 3.95 6.62 44.68
C LYS A 424 4.77 6.12 43.50
N ARG A 425 4.61 6.73 42.31
CA ARG A 425 5.16 6.25 41.02
C ARG A 425 4.77 4.80 40.74
N GLN A 426 3.52 4.45 41.04
CA GLN A 426 2.99 3.09 40.88
C GLN A 426 1.72 3.09 40.05
N ALA A 427 1.71 2.31 38.98
CA ALA A 427 0.51 2.06 38.18
C ALA A 427 -0.10 0.72 38.55
N GLN A 428 -1.40 0.71 38.85
CA GLN A 428 -2.13 -0.47 39.25
C GLN A 428 -3.47 -0.60 38.52
N ARG A 429 -3.90 -1.85 38.30
CA ARG A 429 -5.22 -2.22 37.80
C ARG A 429 -5.81 -3.27 38.74
N GLY A 430 -6.76 -2.87 39.59
CA GLY A 430 -7.18 -3.71 40.71
C GLY A 430 -5.97 -3.99 41.63
N ALA A 431 -5.55 -5.24 41.73
CA ALA A 431 -4.36 -5.65 42.48
C ALA A 431 -3.15 -6.02 41.58
N VAL A 432 -3.21 -5.72 40.27
CA VAL A 432 -2.13 -5.95 39.31
C VAL A 432 -1.23 -4.71 39.26
N LEU A 433 0.10 -4.88 39.30
CA LEU A 433 1.08 -3.80 39.20
C LEU A 433 1.74 -3.77 37.82
N LEU A 434 1.90 -2.58 37.24
CA LEU A 434 2.63 -2.40 35.98
C LEU A 434 4.14 -2.45 36.25
N VAL A 435 4.89 -3.08 35.36
CA VAL A 435 6.36 -3.02 35.39
C VAL A 435 6.82 -1.82 34.57
N ASP A 436 7.71 -1.02 35.14
CA ASP A 436 8.30 0.14 34.48
C ASP A 436 9.02 -0.29 33.17
N PRO A 437 8.67 0.30 32.00
CA PRO A 437 9.34 0.02 30.74
C PRO A 437 10.87 0.20 30.75
N HIS A 438 11.37 1.11 31.59
CA HIS A 438 12.81 1.41 31.69
C HIS A 438 13.57 0.48 32.66
N SER A 439 12.86 -0.37 33.40
CA SER A 439 13.47 -1.34 34.31
C SER A 439 14.26 -2.43 33.58
N ASP A 440 15.30 -2.97 34.24
CA ASP A 440 16.10 -4.06 33.68
C ASP A 440 15.27 -5.33 33.41
N LEU A 441 14.23 -5.56 34.22
CA LEU A 441 13.30 -6.67 34.02
C LEU A 441 12.54 -6.52 32.69
N CYS A 442 11.99 -5.34 32.42
CA CYS A 442 11.28 -5.09 31.16
C CYS A 442 12.23 -5.19 29.95
N LYS A 443 13.45 -4.66 30.07
CA LYS A 443 14.48 -4.76 29.01
C LYS A 443 14.82 -6.22 28.68
N ARG A 444 14.97 -7.09 29.69
CA ARG A 444 15.20 -8.54 29.46
C ARG A 444 14.04 -9.21 28.72
N VAL A 445 12.80 -8.86 29.06
CA VAL A 445 11.61 -9.34 28.35
C VAL A 445 11.60 -8.83 26.91
N ALA A 446 11.88 -7.54 26.69
CA ALA A 446 11.90 -6.93 25.36
C ALA A 446 12.94 -7.56 24.42
N VAL A 447 14.08 -8.03 24.94
CA VAL A 447 15.09 -8.75 24.15
C VAL A 447 14.54 -10.05 23.56
N LEU A 448 13.62 -10.75 24.23
CA LEU A 448 13.01 -11.98 23.70
C LEU A 448 12.09 -11.73 22.50
N PHE A 449 11.51 -10.52 22.42
CA PHE A 449 10.67 -10.07 21.30
C PHE A 449 11.42 -9.18 20.32
N ARG A 450 12.75 -9.10 20.43
CA ARG A 450 13.58 -8.24 19.58
C ARG A 450 13.33 -8.57 18.12
N HIS A 451 13.13 -7.53 17.31
CA HIS A 451 12.77 -7.60 15.88
C HIS A 451 11.39 -8.21 15.56
N PHE A 452 10.76 -8.93 16.48
CA PHE A 452 9.36 -9.35 16.35
C PHE A 452 8.39 -8.20 16.70
N GLU A 453 8.66 -7.47 17.80
CA GLU A 453 7.83 -6.37 18.27
C GLU A 453 8.68 -5.22 18.83
N VAL A 454 8.13 -4.00 18.83
CA VAL A 454 8.77 -2.84 19.48
C VAL A 454 8.51 -2.83 21.00
N PRO A 455 9.48 -2.42 21.83
CA PRO A 455 9.33 -2.41 23.30
C PRO A 455 8.11 -1.61 23.80
N GLU A 456 7.76 -0.52 23.11
CA GLU A 456 6.60 0.32 23.39
C GLU A 456 5.28 -0.46 23.39
N ARG A 457 5.17 -1.50 22.57
CA ARG A 457 3.96 -2.32 22.41
C ARG A 457 3.88 -3.48 23.41
N LEU A 458 4.88 -3.65 24.26
CA LEU A 458 4.91 -4.67 25.30
C LEU A 458 4.34 -4.10 26.61
N THR A 459 3.21 -4.65 27.07
CA THR A 459 2.70 -4.32 28.41
C THR A 459 3.11 -5.41 29.39
N VAL A 460 4.15 -5.14 30.19
CA VAL A 460 4.65 -6.07 31.22
C VAL A 460 4.03 -5.74 32.56
N PHE A 461 3.45 -6.72 33.24
CA PHE A 461 2.82 -6.52 34.55
C PHE A 461 2.96 -7.73 35.47
N GLN A 462 2.89 -7.45 36.77
CA GLN A 462 2.90 -8.45 37.84
C GLN A 462 1.48 -8.62 38.41
N PRO A 463 0.82 -9.78 38.17
CA PRO A 463 -0.44 -10.12 38.82
C PRO A 463 -0.32 -10.23 40.35
N PRO A 464 -1.42 -10.04 41.10
CA PRO A 464 -1.42 -10.17 42.57
C PRO A 464 -1.10 -11.58 43.04
N LEU A 465 -1.60 -12.58 42.31
CA LEU A 465 -1.37 -14.00 42.50
C LEU A 465 -0.92 -14.54 41.15
N GLY A 466 0.33 -14.97 41.06
CA GLY A 466 0.88 -15.55 39.84
C GLY A 466 2.24 -14.99 39.45
N LYS A 467 2.70 -15.42 38.28
CA LYS A 467 4.00 -15.08 37.73
C LYS A 467 3.90 -13.89 36.78
N LEU A 468 5.03 -13.27 36.47
CA LEU A 468 5.15 -12.14 35.55
C LEU A 468 4.42 -12.42 34.23
N ALA A 469 3.69 -11.44 33.72
CA ALA A 469 2.91 -11.54 32.49
C ALA A 469 3.27 -10.42 31.50
N VAL A 470 3.13 -10.72 30.21
CA VAL A 470 3.42 -9.82 29.09
C VAL A 470 2.22 -9.85 28.14
N GLU A 471 1.68 -8.70 27.79
CA GLU A 471 0.51 -8.58 26.90
C GLU A 471 0.90 -7.79 25.64
N LEU A 472 0.75 -8.44 24.47
CA LEU A 472 0.86 -7.83 23.14
C LEU A 472 -0.56 -7.65 22.60
N ARG A 473 -1.25 -6.66 23.15
CA ARG A 473 -2.70 -6.53 23.00
C ARG A 473 -3.19 -6.40 21.56
N HIS A 474 -2.42 -5.74 20.71
CA HIS A 474 -2.76 -5.52 19.31
C HIS A 474 -2.62 -6.78 18.44
N LEU A 475 -1.90 -7.80 18.91
CA LEU A 475 -1.83 -9.14 18.32
C LEU A 475 -2.74 -10.16 19.04
N GLU A 476 -3.45 -9.72 20.09
CA GLU A 476 -4.24 -10.59 20.97
C GLU A 476 -3.43 -11.72 21.62
N LEU A 477 -2.13 -11.51 21.84
CA LEU A 477 -1.24 -12.49 22.47
C LEU A 477 -0.96 -12.11 23.93
N SER A 478 -1.09 -13.09 24.83
CA SER A 478 -0.73 -12.95 26.23
C SER A 478 0.23 -14.05 26.67
N PHE A 479 1.34 -13.63 27.28
CA PHE A 479 2.38 -14.50 27.79
C PHE A 479 2.45 -14.43 29.30
N PHE A 480 2.84 -15.52 29.94
CA PHE A 480 3.16 -15.56 31.35
C PHE A 480 4.36 -16.48 31.60
N VAL A 481 5.12 -16.21 32.65
CA VAL A 481 6.22 -17.10 33.03
C VAL A 481 5.63 -18.39 33.60
N ASN A 482 5.95 -19.54 33.03
CA ASN A 482 5.42 -20.83 33.46
C ASN A 482 6.28 -21.49 34.55
N ARG A 483 6.01 -22.76 34.89
CA ARG A 483 6.76 -23.54 35.91
C ARG A 483 8.23 -23.76 35.56
N GLU A 484 8.55 -23.82 34.27
CA GLU A 484 9.90 -24.02 33.74
C GLU A 484 10.68 -22.71 33.56
N LEU A 485 10.13 -21.58 34.04
CA LEU A 485 10.69 -20.24 33.90
C LEU A 485 10.77 -19.74 32.45
N LEU A 486 9.95 -20.30 31.56
CA LEU A 486 9.82 -19.88 30.16
C LEU A 486 8.55 -19.04 29.96
N LEU A 487 8.52 -18.21 28.93
CA LEU A 487 7.31 -17.46 28.55
C LEU A 487 6.38 -18.37 27.76
N GLU A 488 5.21 -18.64 28.34
CA GLU A 488 4.13 -19.43 27.76
C GLU A 488 3.00 -18.52 27.27
N CYS A 489 2.60 -18.69 26.01
CA CYS A 489 1.48 -18.02 25.40
C CYS A 489 0.17 -18.77 25.69
N ARG A 490 -0.84 -18.06 26.21
CA ARG A 490 -2.12 -18.65 26.59
C ARG A 490 -2.95 -19.07 25.39
N GLU A 491 -3.02 -18.21 24.37
CA GLU A 491 -3.89 -18.39 23.20
C GLU A 491 -3.36 -19.48 22.27
N LEU A 492 -2.04 -19.62 22.18
CA LEU A 492 -1.38 -20.59 21.31
C LEU A 492 -1.08 -21.93 21.99
N HIS A 493 -1.26 -22.01 23.32
CA HIS A 493 -0.87 -23.14 24.16
C HIS A 493 0.57 -23.61 23.89
N ALA A 494 1.50 -22.65 23.80
CA ALA A 494 2.88 -22.87 23.40
C ALA A 494 3.83 -21.96 24.18
N GLU A 495 5.02 -22.45 24.49
CA GLU A 495 6.10 -21.68 25.13
C GLU A 495 7.19 -21.29 24.15
N ILE A 496 7.89 -20.18 24.41
CA ILE A 496 9.06 -19.79 23.62
C ILE A 496 10.14 -20.87 23.78
N ASP A 497 10.54 -21.47 22.66
CA ASP A 497 11.50 -22.56 22.65
C ASP A 497 12.91 -22.03 22.95
N PRO A 498 13.63 -22.57 23.94
CA PRO A 498 15.05 -22.23 24.14
C PRO A 498 15.90 -22.45 22.89
N ASN A 499 15.52 -23.39 22.03
CA ASN A 499 16.13 -23.56 20.72
C ASN A 499 15.37 -22.73 19.67
N GLN A 500 15.96 -21.63 19.21
CA GLN A 500 15.40 -20.76 18.16
C GLN A 500 15.76 -21.18 16.72
N ASP A 501 16.49 -22.29 16.54
CA ASP A 501 16.74 -22.86 15.22
C ASP A 501 15.54 -23.70 14.75
N ALA A 502 14.93 -23.28 13.63
CA ALA A 502 13.79 -23.96 13.03
C ALA A 502 14.21 -24.94 11.91
N GLY A 503 15.51 -25.03 11.58
CA GLY A 503 15.99 -25.80 10.43
C GLY A 503 15.75 -25.13 9.08
N THR A 504 15.26 -23.88 9.06
CA THR A 504 14.96 -23.10 7.86
C THR A 504 14.83 -21.61 8.20
N LEU A 505 14.73 -20.74 7.18
CA LEU A 505 14.60 -19.29 7.30
C LEU A 505 15.81 -18.63 7.99
N TYR A 506 17.01 -19.10 7.67
CA TYR A 506 18.25 -18.53 8.21
C TYR A 506 18.44 -17.10 7.71
N GLY A 507 18.48 -16.14 8.63
CA GLY A 507 18.53 -14.70 8.34
C GLY A 507 17.23 -13.96 8.63
N LEU A 508 16.09 -14.64 8.85
CA LEU A 508 14.87 -14.01 9.34
C LEU A 508 15.00 -13.72 10.85
N GLU A 509 15.25 -12.46 11.20
CA GLU A 509 15.48 -12.02 12.59
C GLU A 509 14.17 -11.79 13.35
N SER A 510 13.08 -11.45 12.65
CA SER A 510 11.77 -11.15 13.24
C SER A 510 10.92 -12.39 13.53
N LYS A 511 11.54 -13.56 13.72
CA LYS A 511 10.86 -14.84 13.99
C LYS A 511 11.05 -15.27 15.44
N ILE A 512 10.01 -15.85 16.03
CA ILE A 512 10.09 -16.53 17.33
C ILE A 512 9.65 -17.97 17.14
N VAL A 513 10.50 -18.92 17.55
CA VAL A 513 10.16 -20.34 17.58
C VAL A 513 9.49 -20.66 18.91
N LEU A 514 8.34 -21.32 18.83
CA LEU A 514 7.52 -21.80 19.93
C LEU A 514 7.46 -23.33 19.92
N ARG A 515 7.25 -23.94 21.07
CA ARG A 515 6.95 -25.37 21.21
C ARG A 515 5.70 -25.61 22.05
N ASP A 516 4.93 -26.65 21.73
CA ASP A 516 3.70 -27.01 22.47
C ASP A 516 4.05 -27.41 23.92
N VAL A 517 3.22 -26.96 24.86
CA VAL A 517 3.47 -27.13 26.32
C VAL A 517 3.40 -28.60 26.73
N ASP A 518 2.48 -29.38 26.15
CA ASP A 518 2.30 -30.79 26.47
C ASP A 518 3.23 -31.67 25.63
N ASN A 519 3.35 -31.38 24.34
CA ASN A 519 4.22 -32.11 23.40
C ASN A 519 5.34 -31.22 22.86
N LYS A 520 6.44 -31.12 23.63
CA LYS A 520 7.61 -30.30 23.30
C LYS A 520 8.29 -30.59 21.95
N LYS A 521 8.01 -31.75 21.31
CA LYS A 521 8.49 -32.06 19.96
C LYS A 521 7.74 -31.27 18.87
N ARG A 522 6.52 -30.82 19.13
CA ARG A 522 5.75 -29.99 18.19
C ARG A 522 6.17 -28.55 18.30
N ARG A 523 6.74 -28.02 17.21
CA ARG A 523 7.30 -26.67 17.15
C ARG A 523 6.58 -25.84 16.10
N SER A 524 6.58 -24.53 16.26
CA SER A 524 5.99 -23.59 15.30
C SER A 524 6.73 -22.26 15.34
N ILE A 525 6.65 -21.49 14.26
CA ILE A 525 7.25 -20.17 14.12
C ILE A 525 6.13 -19.13 14.12
N ILE A 526 6.30 -18.04 14.86
CA ILE A 526 5.51 -16.83 14.69
C ILE A 526 6.38 -15.69 14.13
N THR A 527 5.82 -14.91 13.23
CA THR A 527 6.46 -13.71 12.65
C THR A 527 5.39 -12.69 12.29
N PRO A 528 5.64 -11.37 12.41
CA PRO A 528 4.69 -10.37 11.96
C PRO A 528 4.48 -10.47 10.43
N LEU A 529 3.31 -10.04 9.97
CA LEU A 529 2.93 -10.01 8.54
C LEU A 529 3.06 -8.61 7.93
N GLY A 530 3.94 -7.77 8.49
CA GLY A 530 4.30 -6.48 7.93
C GLY A 530 5.25 -6.62 6.73
N ARG A 531 5.45 -5.52 6.01
CA ARG A 531 6.37 -5.49 4.87
C ARG A 531 7.79 -5.85 5.32
N PRO A 532 8.48 -6.81 4.67
CA PRO A 532 9.85 -7.12 5.02
C PRO A 532 10.82 -6.04 4.55
N THR A 533 11.85 -5.84 5.35
CA THR A 533 13.05 -5.05 5.06
C THR A 533 14.25 -5.98 5.13
N TRP A 534 15.26 -5.73 4.30
CA TRP A 534 16.45 -6.57 4.22
C TRP A 534 17.71 -5.74 4.12
N VAL A 535 18.77 -6.23 4.75
CA VAL A 535 20.11 -5.66 4.66
C VAL A 535 21.11 -6.80 4.54
N ARG A 536 22.10 -6.62 3.66
CA ARG A 536 23.19 -7.57 3.52
C ARG A 536 24.01 -7.65 4.80
N HIS A 537 24.18 -8.85 5.34
CA HIS A 537 24.95 -9.12 6.55
C HIS A 537 26.03 -10.17 6.25
N GLY A 538 27.18 -9.69 5.76
CA GLY A 538 28.27 -10.55 5.32
C GLY A 538 27.87 -11.40 4.10
N ILE A 539 27.88 -12.72 4.28
CA ILE A 539 27.48 -13.72 3.27
C ILE A 539 25.97 -14.03 3.29
N HIS A 540 25.25 -13.58 4.33
CA HIS A 540 23.81 -13.76 4.48
C HIS A 540 23.05 -12.43 4.30
N VAL A 541 21.72 -12.51 4.32
CA VAL A 541 20.83 -11.35 4.35
C VAL A 541 20.03 -11.38 5.64
N ALA A 542 20.07 -10.29 6.40
CA ALA A 542 19.24 -10.12 7.57
C ALA A 542 17.88 -9.56 7.12
N VAL A 543 16.81 -10.30 7.40
CA VAL A 543 15.44 -9.98 7.01
C VAL A 543 14.63 -9.67 8.26
N ARG A 544 13.93 -8.53 8.24
CA ARG A 544 13.06 -8.07 9.33
C ARG A 544 11.70 -7.68 8.78
N ALA A 545 10.65 -8.36 9.21
CA ALA A 545 9.29 -7.92 8.96
C ALA A 545 8.93 -6.75 9.88
N CYS A 546 8.38 -5.68 9.32
CA CYS A 546 7.90 -4.55 10.13
C CYS A 546 6.79 -4.99 11.10
N SER A 547 6.69 -4.32 12.26
CA SER A 547 5.60 -4.54 13.21
C SER A 547 4.24 -4.29 12.52
N SER A 548 3.31 -5.23 12.67
CA SER A 548 1.96 -5.18 12.12
C SER A 548 0.94 -5.56 13.19
N ASN A 549 -0.34 -5.31 12.94
CA ASN A 549 -1.41 -5.75 13.85
C ASN A 549 -1.80 -7.23 13.68
N GLU A 550 -1.04 -7.96 12.87
CA GLU A 550 -1.29 -9.36 12.55
C GLU A 550 0.04 -10.11 12.50
N TYR A 551 0.00 -11.41 12.79
CA TYR A 551 1.14 -12.31 12.72
C TYR A 551 0.77 -13.60 11.99
N GLY A 552 1.75 -14.22 11.36
CA GLY A 552 1.62 -15.54 10.75
C GLY A 552 2.15 -16.59 11.71
N ARG A 553 1.44 -17.72 11.83
CA ARG A 553 1.92 -18.92 12.52
C ARG A 553 2.19 -20.02 11.50
N PHE A 554 3.41 -20.55 11.52
CA PHE A 554 3.86 -21.62 10.65
C PHE A 554 4.25 -22.83 11.51
N GLU A 555 3.54 -23.95 11.39
CA GLU A 555 3.89 -25.19 12.11
C GLU A 555 5.09 -25.86 11.43
N ILE A 556 5.98 -26.47 12.22
CA ILE A 556 7.13 -27.21 11.71
C ILE A 556 6.74 -28.67 11.58
N ASP A 557 6.73 -29.19 10.36
CA ASP A 557 6.49 -30.59 10.03
C ASP A 557 7.83 -31.28 9.74
N ASP A 558 8.38 -31.91 10.78
CA ASP A 558 9.64 -32.66 10.69
C ASP A 558 9.51 -33.99 9.92
N VAL A 559 8.28 -34.50 9.71
CA VAL A 559 8.05 -35.78 9.02
C VAL A 559 8.18 -35.59 7.51
N LEU A 560 7.54 -34.55 6.96
CA LEU A 560 7.58 -34.23 5.53
C LEU A 560 8.67 -33.21 5.16
N GLY A 561 9.26 -32.56 6.17
CA GLY A 561 10.31 -31.55 6.02
C GLY A 561 9.77 -30.24 5.44
N ARG A 562 8.76 -29.64 6.08
CA ARG A 562 8.11 -28.41 5.55
C ARG A 562 7.52 -27.54 6.64
N LEU A 563 7.28 -26.27 6.32
CA LEU A 563 6.46 -25.40 7.17
C LEU A 563 4.99 -25.45 6.71
N LEU A 564 4.07 -25.66 7.64
CA LEU A 564 2.63 -25.71 7.40
C LEU A 564 1.96 -24.42 7.84
N CYS A 565 0.98 -23.97 7.07
CA CYS A 565 0.09 -22.88 7.45
C CYS A 565 -1.30 -23.13 6.83
N PRO A 566 -2.36 -22.51 7.36
CA PRO A 566 -3.66 -22.50 6.69
C PRO A 566 -3.51 -22.07 5.22
N PRO A 567 -4.30 -22.62 4.29
CA PRO A 567 -4.22 -22.30 2.86
C PRO A 567 -4.85 -20.93 2.58
N GLU A 568 -4.35 -19.88 3.23
CA GLU A 568 -4.75 -18.50 3.02
C GLU A 568 -3.68 -17.82 2.13
N PRO A 569 -4.05 -17.15 1.02
CA PRO A 569 -3.09 -16.56 0.09
C PRO A 569 -2.05 -15.65 0.75
N ARG A 570 -2.46 -14.86 1.76
CA ARG A 570 -1.55 -13.98 2.50
C ARG A 570 -0.46 -14.75 3.24
N LEU A 571 -0.81 -15.83 3.94
CA LEU A 571 0.14 -16.66 4.68
C LEU A 571 1.06 -17.45 3.73
N LEU A 572 0.49 -18.04 2.68
CA LEU A 572 1.24 -18.81 1.69
C LEU A 572 2.26 -17.95 0.93
N TYR A 573 1.86 -16.77 0.45
CA TYR A 573 2.78 -15.88 -0.24
C TYR A 573 3.80 -15.25 0.71
N SER A 574 3.43 -14.99 1.97
CA SER A 574 4.40 -14.53 2.98
C SER A 574 5.43 -15.62 3.26
N LYS A 575 5.00 -16.89 3.41
CA LYS A 575 5.89 -18.06 3.56
C LYS A 575 6.86 -18.13 2.37
N ALA A 576 6.35 -18.05 1.14
CA ALA A 576 7.19 -18.07 -0.06
C ALA A 576 8.18 -16.89 -0.09
N LEU A 577 7.73 -15.68 0.25
CA LEU A 577 8.60 -14.50 0.31
C LEU A 577 9.71 -14.64 1.37
N TYR A 578 9.40 -15.17 2.55
CA TYR A 578 10.41 -15.38 3.59
C TYR A 578 11.45 -16.42 3.17
N HIS A 579 11.05 -17.55 2.56
CA HIS A 579 12.01 -18.50 2.01
C HIS A 579 12.85 -17.88 0.88
N ALA A 580 12.25 -17.10 -0.02
CA ALA A 580 12.99 -16.43 -1.09
C ALA A 580 14.04 -15.45 -0.53
N LEU A 581 13.66 -14.59 0.42
CA LEU A 581 14.55 -13.58 1.02
C LEU A 581 15.65 -14.17 1.90
N THR A 582 15.46 -15.39 2.43
CA THR A 582 16.45 -16.10 3.25
C THR A 582 17.21 -17.17 2.45
N SER A 583 17.07 -17.18 1.13
CA SER A 583 17.70 -18.17 0.26
C SER A 583 19.23 -18.11 0.29
N PHE A 584 19.85 -19.26 0.50
CA PHE A 584 21.29 -19.44 0.48
C PHE A 584 21.69 -20.53 -0.55
N VAL A 585 22.98 -20.64 -0.84
CA VAL A 585 23.50 -21.63 -1.80
C VAL A 585 23.40 -23.08 -1.29
N LEU A 586 23.31 -23.24 0.03
CA LEU A 586 23.11 -24.54 0.68
C LEU A 586 21.62 -24.74 1.00
N PRO A 587 21.08 -25.96 0.84
CA PRO A 587 19.72 -26.27 1.23
C PRO A 587 19.50 -26.13 2.74
N ASP A 588 18.30 -25.73 3.12
CA ASP A 588 17.86 -25.71 4.51
C ASP A 588 17.74 -27.15 5.06
N PRO A 589 18.22 -27.47 6.28
CA PRO A 589 18.15 -28.82 6.84
C PRO A 589 16.74 -29.38 6.97
N LEU A 590 15.73 -28.54 7.25
CA LEU A 590 14.34 -28.97 7.35
C LEU A 590 13.77 -29.35 5.99
N THR A 591 13.92 -28.50 4.98
CA THR A 591 13.25 -28.67 3.67
C THR A 591 14.05 -29.46 2.66
N GLY A 592 15.37 -29.58 2.84
CA GLY A 592 16.29 -30.15 1.85
C GLY A 592 16.35 -29.34 0.55
N ARG A 593 15.85 -28.10 0.55
CA ARG A 593 15.78 -27.17 -0.57
C ARG A 593 16.43 -25.85 -0.21
N ILE A 594 16.99 -25.15 -1.19
CA ILE A 594 17.37 -23.75 -0.97
C ILE A 594 16.09 -22.90 -0.85
N GLY A 595 16.17 -21.75 -0.19
CA GLY A 595 15.01 -20.87 -0.01
C GLY A 595 14.31 -20.48 -1.31
N THR A 596 15.07 -20.28 -2.39
CA THR A 596 14.53 -20.01 -3.74
C THR A 596 13.74 -21.20 -4.29
N GLU A 597 14.22 -22.42 -4.12
CA GLU A 597 13.54 -23.65 -4.56
C GLU A 597 12.24 -23.86 -3.78
N GLU A 598 12.28 -23.69 -2.46
CA GLU A 598 11.10 -23.83 -1.61
C GLU A 598 10.07 -22.76 -1.92
N ALA A 599 10.48 -21.50 -2.14
CA ALA A 599 9.58 -20.42 -2.57
C ALA A 599 8.91 -20.73 -3.92
N VAL A 600 9.68 -21.19 -4.89
CA VAL A 600 9.15 -21.59 -6.21
C VAL A 600 8.20 -22.78 -6.10
N HIS A 601 8.51 -23.77 -5.27
CA HIS A 601 7.65 -24.93 -5.01
C HIS A 601 6.31 -24.49 -4.40
N ILE A 602 6.34 -23.61 -3.40
CA ILE A 602 5.12 -23.05 -2.79
C ILE A 602 4.29 -22.32 -3.84
N LEU A 603 4.86 -21.39 -4.63
CA LEU A 603 4.11 -20.63 -5.62
C LEU A 603 3.46 -21.51 -6.71
N LYS A 604 4.14 -22.61 -7.09
CA LYS A 604 3.60 -23.59 -8.05
C LYS A 604 2.56 -24.54 -7.45
N SER A 605 2.50 -24.67 -6.14
CA SER A 605 1.57 -25.58 -5.46
C SER A 605 0.12 -25.19 -5.73
N GLY A 606 -0.77 -26.19 -5.80
CA GLY A 606 -2.20 -25.97 -6.02
C GLY A 606 -2.86 -25.09 -4.95
N SER A 607 -2.37 -25.13 -3.70
CA SER A 607 -2.88 -24.31 -2.60
C SER A 607 -2.57 -22.82 -2.76
N SER A 608 -1.51 -22.48 -3.48
CA SER A 608 -1.11 -21.08 -3.75
C SER A 608 -1.79 -20.49 -4.98
N GLN A 609 -2.55 -21.29 -5.72
CA GLN A 609 -3.26 -20.83 -6.91
C GLN A 609 -4.59 -20.17 -6.53
N PRO A 610 -4.88 -18.94 -7.00
CA PRO A 610 -6.11 -18.25 -6.62
C PRO A 610 -7.34 -18.98 -7.16
N TRP A 611 -8.37 -19.08 -6.31
CA TRP A 611 -9.74 -19.53 -6.66
C TRP A 611 -10.76 -18.38 -6.59
N THR A 612 -10.37 -17.24 -6.01
CA THR A 612 -11.09 -15.95 -6.04
C THR A 612 -10.10 -14.82 -6.39
N PRO A 613 -10.58 -13.64 -6.84
CA PRO A 613 -9.72 -12.49 -7.07
C PRO A 613 -8.95 -12.12 -5.80
N LEU A 614 -7.65 -11.87 -5.95
CA LEU A 614 -6.75 -11.53 -4.84
C LEU A 614 -7.00 -10.10 -4.35
N GLY A 615 -6.95 -9.90 -3.04
CA GLY A 615 -6.96 -8.58 -2.43
C GLY A 615 -5.62 -7.85 -2.56
N SER A 616 -5.60 -6.58 -2.16
CA SER A 616 -4.41 -5.71 -2.25
C SER A 616 -3.18 -6.24 -1.48
N MET A 617 -3.39 -6.86 -0.31
CA MET A 617 -2.31 -7.37 0.54
C MET A 617 -1.54 -8.56 -0.09
N PRO A 618 -2.19 -9.67 -0.51
CA PRO A 618 -1.54 -10.73 -1.29
C PRO A 618 -0.82 -10.22 -2.54
N ILE A 619 -1.42 -9.29 -3.28
CA ILE A 619 -0.82 -8.69 -4.48
C ILE A 619 0.47 -7.93 -4.13
N ALA A 620 0.50 -7.18 -3.02
CA ALA A 620 1.69 -6.48 -2.57
C ALA A 620 2.86 -7.42 -2.23
N ILE A 621 2.56 -8.60 -1.66
CA ILE A 621 3.55 -9.64 -1.36
C ILE A 621 4.09 -10.25 -2.67
N LEU A 622 3.21 -10.59 -3.61
CA LEU A 622 3.59 -11.11 -4.93
C LEU A 622 4.45 -10.11 -5.72
N LYS A 623 4.10 -8.83 -5.72
CA LYS A 623 4.92 -7.76 -6.32
C LYS A 623 6.29 -7.60 -5.63
N SER A 624 6.40 -7.95 -4.35
CA SER A 624 7.68 -7.95 -3.64
C SER A 624 8.55 -9.14 -4.05
N LEU A 625 7.95 -10.32 -4.26
CA LEU A 625 8.60 -11.50 -4.85
C LEU A 625 9.09 -11.23 -6.28
N GLU A 626 8.24 -10.61 -7.11
CA GLU A 626 8.57 -10.23 -8.49
C GLU A 626 9.83 -9.36 -8.55
N LYS A 627 9.96 -8.39 -7.64
CA LYS A 627 11.11 -7.48 -7.51
C LYS A 627 12.42 -8.17 -7.11
N LEU A 628 12.38 -9.42 -6.65
CA LEU A 628 13.60 -10.19 -6.44
C LEU A 628 14.22 -10.62 -7.78
N SER A 629 13.47 -10.61 -8.88
CA SER A 629 14.03 -10.91 -10.21
C SER A 629 14.99 -9.81 -10.66
N PRO A 630 16.21 -10.12 -11.16
CA PRO A 630 17.12 -9.10 -11.65
C PRO A 630 16.54 -8.41 -12.90
N ASN A 631 16.75 -7.09 -13.01
CA ASN A 631 16.28 -6.36 -14.20
C ASN A 631 17.25 -6.59 -15.36
N ARG A 632 16.73 -7.05 -16.50
CA ARG A 632 17.51 -7.40 -17.69
C ARG A 632 16.99 -6.60 -18.89
N GLU A 633 17.84 -5.73 -19.44
CA GLU A 633 17.52 -4.89 -20.59
C GLU A 633 18.53 -5.09 -21.72
N PHE A 634 18.11 -4.85 -22.97
CA PHE A 634 19.01 -4.86 -24.11
C PHE A 634 19.85 -3.56 -24.17
N TYR A 635 21.10 -3.69 -24.62
CA TYR A 635 21.99 -2.55 -24.86
C TYR A 635 22.69 -2.65 -26.23
N PRO A 636 22.67 -1.58 -27.04
CA PRO A 636 21.68 -0.51 -27.03
C PRO A 636 20.25 -1.05 -27.13
N LYS A 637 19.26 -0.34 -26.55
CA LYS A 637 17.87 -0.83 -26.40
C LYS A 637 17.21 -1.21 -27.74
N ASP A 638 17.63 -0.56 -28.80
CA ASP A 638 17.16 -0.67 -30.18
C ASP A 638 17.80 -1.81 -30.98
N LYS A 639 18.89 -2.43 -30.50
CA LYS A 639 19.71 -3.35 -31.31
C LYS A 639 19.65 -4.81 -30.88
N GLU A 640 19.01 -5.11 -29.75
CA GLU A 640 18.88 -6.45 -29.16
C GLU A 640 20.19 -7.28 -29.14
N CYS A 641 21.35 -6.63 -29.11
CA CYS A 641 22.63 -7.28 -29.38
C CYS A 641 23.44 -7.59 -28.12
N LEU A 642 23.38 -6.72 -27.10
CA LEU A 642 24.01 -6.94 -25.79
C LEU A 642 22.94 -6.89 -24.69
N GLN A 643 23.31 -7.36 -23.49
CA GLN A 643 22.46 -7.30 -22.31
C GLN A 643 23.13 -6.45 -21.23
N THR A 644 22.31 -5.71 -20.48
CA THR A 644 22.67 -5.06 -19.22
C THR A 644 21.79 -5.67 -18.13
N VAL A 645 22.42 -6.02 -17.01
CA VAL A 645 21.73 -6.64 -15.86
C VAL A 645 21.94 -5.75 -14.64
N ALA A 646 20.84 -5.32 -14.02
CA ALA A 646 20.86 -4.56 -12.77
C ALA A 646 20.42 -5.48 -11.61
N TRP A 647 21.26 -5.55 -10.58
CA TRP A 647 21.04 -6.32 -9.37
C TRP A 647 20.80 -5.36 -8.19
N ASP A 648 19.98 -5.77 -7.23
CA ASP A 648 19.90 -5.13 -5.93
C ASP A 648 21.19 -5.41 -5.14
N GLN A 649 21.87 -4.33 -4.73
CA GLN A 649 23.13 -4.38 -3.99
C GLN A 649 22.99 -4.90 -2.54
N TYR A 650 21.77 -4.85 -1.98
CA TYR A 650 21.48 -5.30 -0.61
C TYR A 650 21.09 -6.78 -0.52
N LEU A 651 20.94 -7.46 -1.67
CA LEU A 651 20.63 -8.88 -1.78
C LEU A 651 21.79 -9.67 -2.38
N THR A 652 21.84 -10.97 -2.11
CA THR A 652 22.78 -11.88 -2.77
C THR A 652 22.24 -12.32 -4.13
N VAL A 653 23.12 -12.84 -4.99
CA VAL A 653 22.76 -13.34 -6.32
C VAL A 653 21.85 -14.57 -6.24
N SER A 654 21.95 -15.38 -5.18
CA SER A 654 21.13 -16.58 -4.94
C SER A 654 19.66 -16.26 -4.67
N ILE A 655 19.39 -15.14 -3.96
CA ILE A 655 18.04 -14.66 -3.67
C ILE A 655 17.38 -14.11 -4.94
N GLN A 656 18.16 -13.40 -5.76
CA GLN A 656 17.63 -12.69 -6.91
C GLN A 656 17.46 -13.62 -8.12
N HIS A 657 16.32 -14.28 -8.26
CA HIS A 657 16.12 -15.35 -9.26
C HIS A 657 15.11 -14.97 -10.35
N ASP A 658 15.44 -15.25 -11.63
CA ASP A 658 14.64 -14.86 -12.80
C ASP A 658 13.25 -15.52 -12.89
N SER A 659 13.05 -16.65 -12.19
CA SER A 659 11.79 -17.41 -12.21
C SER A 659 10.65 -16.81 -11.39
N PHE A 660 10.91 -15.85 -10.50
CA PHE A 660 9.84 -15.30 -9.64
C PHE A 660 8.82 -14.51 -10.44
N GLU A 661 9.27 -13.63 -11.33
CA GLU A 661 8.37 -12.82 -12.16
C GLU A 661 7.42 -13.64 -13.04
N PRO A 662 7.85 -14.61 -13.87
CA PRO A 662 6.90 -15.39 -14.67
C PRO A 662 5.85 -16.12 -13.80
N LEU A 663 6.25 -16.66 -12.65
CA LEU A 663 5.32 -17.34 -11.73
C LEU A 663 4.32 -16.37 -11.10
N VAL A 664 4.79 -15.20 -10.65
CA VAL A 664 3.93 -14.16 -10.10
C VAL A 664 2.94 -13.66 -11.16
N GLN A 665 3.41 -13.40 -12.39
CA GLN A 665 2.57 -12.95 -13.49
C GLN A 665 1.51 -13.98 -13.89
N GLU A 666 1.82 -15.28 -13.82
CA GLU A 666 0.84 -16.37 -14.02
C GLU A 666 -0.25 -16.36 -12.95
N ILE A 667 0.14 -16.20 -11.68
CA ILE A 667 -0.79 -16.11 -10.53
C ILE A 667 -1.69 -14.88 -10.65
N LEU A 668 -1.11 -13.71 -10.95
CA LEU A 668 -1.86 -12.46 -11.13
C LEU A 668 -2.81 -12.56 -12.32
N GLY A 669 -2.37 -13.08 -13.47
CA GLY A 669 -3.23 -13.29 -14.64
C GLY A 669 -4.35 -14.32 -14.40
N LYS A 670 -4.17 -15.28 -13.48
CA LYS A 670 -5.28 -16.14 -13.02
C LYS A 670 -6.26 -15.36 -12.13
N SER A 671 -5.78 -14.50 -11.24
CA SER A 671 -6.61 -13.61 -10.42
C SER A 671 -7.45 -12.65 -11.27
N ASP A 672 -6.86 -12.06 -12.33
CA ASP A 672 -7.58 -11.18 -13.26
C ASP A 672 -8.71 -11.90 -14.00
N ARG A 673 -8.45 -13.12 -14.47
CA ARG A 673 -9.48 -13.96 -15.10
C ARG A 673 -10.63 -14.25 -14.15
N LEU A 674 -10.35 -14.39 -12.85
CA LEU A 674 -11.36 -14.60 -11.83
C LEU A 674 -12.14 -13.32 -11.50
N ALA A 675 -11.55 -12.13 -11.71
CA ALA A 675 -12.20 -10.85 -11.44
C ALA A 675 -13.45 -10.65 -12.31
N ALA A 676 -13.49 -11.25 -13.51
CA ALA A 676 -14.67 -11.27 -14.36
C ALA A 676 -15.94 -11.86 -13.71
N PHE A 677 -15.78 -12.68 -12.66
CA PHE A 677 -16.90 -13.31 -11.94
C PHE A 677 -17.35 -12.54 -10.69
N VAL A 678 -16.77 -11.35 -10.41
CA VAL A 678 -17.09 -10.51 -9.25
C VAL A 678 -17.44 -9.09 -9.71
N SER A 679 -18.66 -8.64 -9.41
CA SER A 679 -19.27 -7.43 -10.00
C SER A 679 -18.65 -6.06 -9.62
N ASN A 680 -17.44 -6.00 -9.03
CA ASN A 680 -16.95 -4.80 -8.32
C ASN A 680 -15.44 -4.46 -8.44
N ASN A 681 -14.65 -5.06 -9.34
CA ASN A 681 -13.22 -4.72 -9.45
C ASN A 681 -12.92 -3.90 -10.72
N GLU A 682 -12.56 -2.61 -10.54
CA GLU A 682 -12.09 -1.70 -11.61
C GLU A 682 -10.56 -1.73 -11.82
N GLU A 683 -9.81 -2.53 -11.05
CA GLU A 683 -8.34 -2.61 -11.19
C GLU A 683 -7.94 -3.66 -12.23
N ASN A 684 -7.53 -3.21 -13.42
CA ASN A 684 -6.83 -4.05 -14.40
C ASN A 684 -5.38 -4.26 -13.95
N LEU A 685 -4.96 -5.50 -13.67
CA LEU A 685 -3.54 -5.79 -13.46
C LEU A 685 -2.80 -5.88 -14.82
N ASP A 686 -1.61 -5.29 -14.89
CA ASP A 686 -0.74 -5.30 -16.08
C ASP A 686 0.03 -6.63 -16.15
N VAL A 687 -0.54 -7.63 -16.83
CA VAL A 687 0.07 -8.95 -17.00
C VAL A 687 1.13 -8.91 -18.11
N ARG A 688 2.38 -9.20 -17.76
CA ARG A 688 3.53 -9.11 -18.70
C ARG A 688 4.04 -10.47 -19.12
N THR A 689 4.46 -10.57 -20.38
CA THR A 689 5.10 -11.78 -20.93
C THR A 689 6.61 -11.79 -20.59
N PRO A 690 7.19 -12.93 -20.19
CA PRO A 690 8.61 -13.00 -19.84
C PRO A 690 9.52 -12.65 -21.02
N SER A 691 10.53 -11.80 -20.80
CA SER A 691 11.47 -11.40 -21.85
C SER A 691 12.43 -12.54 -22.24
N HIS A 692 12.87 -12.57 -23.50
CA HIS A 692 13.88 -13.51 -23.98
C HIS A 692 15.18 -13.47 -23.15
N LEU A 693 15.59 -12.29 -22.65
CA LEU A 693 16.78 -12.13 -21.82
C LEU A 693 16.67 -12.85 -20.48
N ARG A 694 15.49 -12.89 -19.86
CA ARG A 694 15.27 -13.63 -18.62
C ARG A 694 15.31 -15.12 -18.85
N ARG A 695 14.66 -15.61 -19.91
CA ARG A 695 14.73 -17.02 -20.26
C ARG A 695 16.17 -17.50 -20.47
N ARG A 696 16.97 -16.69 -21.16
CA ARG A 696 18.41 -16.91 -21.29
C ARG A 696 19.15 -16.87 -19.95
N GLY A 697 18.72 -16.00 -19.02
CA GLY A 697 19.21 -15.93 -17.65
C GLY A 697 18.97 -17.22 -16.86
N GLU A 698 17.73 -17.72 -16.88
CA GLU A 698 17.34 -19.01 -16.26
C GLU A 698 18.18 -20.16 -16.82
N ILE A 699 18.27 -20.30 -18.15
CA ILE A 699 19.03 -21.39 -18.79
C ILE A 699 20.50 -21.38 -18.36
N ARG A 700 21.10 -20.19 -18.19
CA ARG A 700 22.49 -20.07 -17.73
C ARG A 700 22.67 -20.43 -16.26
N ARG A 701 21.65 -20.22 -15.42
CA ARG A 701 21.69 -20.61 -14.00
C ARG A 701 21.60 -22.11 -13.80
N LEU A 702 20.94 -22.84 -14.69
CA LEU A 702 20.88 -24.31 -14.66
C LEU A 702 22.25 -25.00 -14.78
N LEU A 703 23.33 -24.26 -15.06
CA LEU A 703 24.71 -24.75 -14.95
C LEU A 703 25.19 -24.88 -13.49
N TYR A 704 24.62 -24.11 -12.59
CA TYR A 704 25.03 -23.95 -11.19
C TYR A 704 23.93 -24.31 -10.19
N GLU A 705 22.70 -24.47 -10.67
CA GLU A 705 21.51 -24.76 -9.88
C GLU A 705 20.77 -25.94 -10.53
N ARG A 706 20.16 -26.82 -9.72
CA ARG A 706 19.32 -27.91 -10.22
C ARG A 706 17.97 -27.37 -10.72
N ASP A 707 17.37 -28.07 -11.67
CA ASP A 707 16.09 -27.67 -12.25
C ASP A 707 14.94 -27.90 -11.25
N GLY A 708 14.33 -26.82 -10.78
CA GLY A 708 13.17 -26.87 -9.89
C GLY A 708 11.84 -27.17 -10.60
N SER A 709 11.81 -27.23 -11.93
CA SER A 709 10.68 -27.78 -12.69
C SER A 709 11.11 -29.00 -13.46
N ASP A 710 10.58 -30.15 -13.07
CA ASP A 710 10.78 -31.39 -13.82
C ASP A 710 10.04 -31.41 -15.17
N SER A 711 9.54 -30.26 -15.63
CA SER A 711 8.94 -30.09 -16.94
C SER A 711 10.04 -30.13 -18.01
N GLY A 712 10.24 -31.31 -18.60
CA GLY A 712 11.16 -31.57 -19.70
C GLY A 712 10.94 -30.78 -21.01
N GLY A 713 10.23 -29.64 -20.97
CA GLY A 713 9.91 -28.78 -22.11
C GLY A 713 10.84 -27.57 -22.31
N LEU A 714 11.72 -27.26 -21.36
CA LEU A 714 12.56 -26.04 -21.42
C LEU A 714 13.68 -26.07 -22.49
N PHE A 715 14.08 -27.24 -22.97
CA PHE A 715 15.36 -27.44 -23.67
C PHE A 715 15.28 -27.50 -25.21
N LYS A 716 14.32 -26.83 -25.85
CA LYS A 716 14.23 -26.76 -27.33
C LYS A 716 14.66 -25.43 -27.94
N GLY A 717 15.46 -24.63 -27.23
CA GLY A 717 16.21 -23.55 -27.86
C GLY A 717 17.50 -24.12 -28.46
N GLN A 718 17.52 -24.49 -29.74
CA GLN A 718 18.78 -24.81 -30.41
C GLN A 718 19.67 -23.55 -30.38
N ASP A 719 20.89 -23.67 -29.84
CA ASP A 719 21.88 -22.61 -29.94
C ASP A 719 22.06 -22.23 -31.41
N LYS A 720 21.85 -20.95 -31.74
CA LYS A 720 22.09 -20.46 -33.10
C LYS A 720 23.57 -20.60 -33.41
N THR A 721 23.91 -21.34 -34.46
CA THR A 721 25.30 -21.47 -34.91
C THR A 721 25.82 -20.10 -35.34
N TYR A 722 26.87 -19.61 -34.67
CA TYR A 722 27.51 -18.36 -35.02
C TYR A 722 28.25 -18.50 -36.36
N GLN A 723 27.86 -17.71 -37.37
CA GLN A 723 28.62 -17.60 -38.61
C GLN A 723 29.83 -16.70 -38.37
N SER A 724 31.01 -17.31 -38.35
CA SER A 724 32.26 -16.61 -38.05
C SER A 724 32.67 -15.66 -39.18
N ARG A 725 33.20 -14.47 -38.82
CA ARG A 725 33.49 -13.37 -39.77
C ARG A 725 34.63 -13.69 -40.75
N ASP A 726 35.49 -14.64 -40.41
CA ASP A 726 36.57 -15.18 -41.25
C ASP A 726 36.07 -15.90 -42.51
N ARG A 727 34.79 -16.30 -42.54
CA ARG A 727 34.17 -16.98 -43.69
C ARG A 727 33.61 -16.03 -44.75
N ASN A 728 33.68 -14.71 -44.54
CA ASN A 728 33.11 -13.71 -45.45
C ASN A 728 34.18 -12.75 -45.97
N VAL A 729 34.32 -12.62 -47.30
CA VAL A 729 35.32 -11.74 -47.94
C VAL A 729 34.79 -10.30 -47.95
N MET A 730 35.14 -9.53 -46.93
CA MET A 730 34.79 -8.11 -46.84
C MET A 730 35.75 -7.23 -47.67
N SER A 731 35.33 -6.01 -48.01
CA SER A 731 36.18 -5.03 -48.71
C SER A 731 37.45 -4.68 -47.94
N GLN A 732 37.38 -4.61 -46.61
CA GLN A 732 38.54 -4.38 -45.75
C GLN A 732 39.54 -5.54 -45.83
N ALA A 733 39.06 -6.79 -45.91
CA ALA A 733 39.93 -7.96 -46.07
C ALA A 733 40.70 -7.91 -47.41
N THR A 734 40.05 -7.39 -48.46
CA THR A 734 40.70 -7.17 -49.76
C THR A 734 41.78 -6.09 -49.69
N ASN A 735 41.54 -4.99 -48.97
CA ASN A 735 42.51 -3.93 -48.76
C ASN A 735 43.77 -4.43 -48.03
N VAL A 736 43.58 -5.17 -46.93
CA VAL A 736 44.67 -5.80 -46.16
C VAL A 736 45.46 -6.77 -47.04
N PHE A 737 44.77 -7.63 -47.80
CA PHE A 737 45.40 -8.56 -48.73
C PHE A 737 46.30 -7.85 -49.75
N GLN A 738 45.82 -6.76 -50.36
CA GLN A 738 46.60 -5.97 -51.31
C GLN A 738 47.84 -5.33 -50.68
N ILE A 739 47.75 -4.82 -49.44
CA ILE A 739 48.89 -4.23 -48.72
C ILE A 739 49.95 -5.31 -48.43
N VAL A 740 49.52 -6.46 -47.91
CA VAL A 740 50.43 -7.59 -47.62
C VAL A 740 51.14 -8.07 -48.87
N LYS A 741 50.39 -8.24 -49.96
CA LYS A 741 50.94 -8.66 -51.26
C LYS A 741 51.94 -7.64 -51.80
N LEU A 742 51.65 -6.35 -51.67
CA LEU A 742 52.54 -5.28 -52.11
C LEU A 742 53.87 -5.26 -51.34
N ILE A 743 53.84 -5.52 -50.02
CA ILE A 743 55.05 -5.56 -49.17
C ILE A 743 55.87 -6.83 -49.41
N ARG A 744 55.21 -7.97 -49.67
CA ARG A 744 55.88 -9.28 -49.82
C ARG A 744 56.42 -9.55 -51.23
N ASN A 745 55.77 -9.05 -52.28
CA ASN A 745 56.19 -9.33 -53.66
C ASN A 745 57.36 -8.43 -54.09
N ARG A 746 58.40 -9.02 -54.70
CA ARG A 746 59.47 -8.28 -55.41
C ARG A 746 59.50 -8.70 -56.89
N PRO A 747 59.69 -7.78 -57.86
CA PRO A 747 59.99 -6.35 -57.69
C PRO A 747 58.77 -5.52 -57.24
N PHE A 748 59.01 -4.48 -56.43
CA PHE A 748 57.97 -3.57 -55.95
C PHE A 748 57.40 -2.76 -57.13
N SER A 749 56.07 -2.74 -57.28
CA SER A 749 55.40 -1.95 -58.31
C SER A 749 54.15 -1.28 -57.73
N LEU A 750 54.00 0.01 -58.04
CA LEU A 750 52.95 0.86 -57.47
C LEU A 750 52.14 1.53 -58.60
N HIS A 751 50.82 1.53 -58.47
CA HIS A 751 49.94 2.32 -59.33
C HIS A 751 49.41 3.54 -58.55
N MET A 752 49.74 4.75 -59.03
CA MET A 752 49.23 6.01 -58.48
C MET A 752 48.33 6.73 -59.48
N LYS A 753 47.15 7.16 -59.03
CA LYS A 753 46.16 7.93 -59.84
C LYS A 753 46.50 9.42 -59.93
N ARG A 754 47.25 9.96 -58.97
CA ARG A 754 47.65 11.36 -58.85
C ARG A 754 49.07 11.42 -58.29
N ASP A 755 49.86 12.41 -58.70
CA ASP A 755 51.21 12.62 -58.17
C ASP A 755 51.16 13.00 -56.68
N LEU A 756 52.14 12.54 -55.90
CA LEU A 756 52.26 12.78 -54.46
C LEU A 756 52.19 14.28 -54.14
N ARG A 757 52.82 15.11 -54.98
CA ARG A 757 52.80 16.58 -54.85
C ARG A 757 51.39 17.16 -54.95
N VAL A 758 50.54 16.62 -55.81
CA VAL A 758 49.15 17.08 -55.98
C VAL A 758 48.30 16.68 -54.77
N ILE A 759 48.55 15.49 -54.21
CA ILE A 759 47.86 15.01 -53.01
C ILE A 759 48.27 15.84 -51.79
N LEU A 760 49.57 16.07 -51.57
CA LEU A 760 50.05 16.89 -50.46
C LEU A 760 49.58 18.35 -50.54
N ARG A 761 49.37 18.90 -51.75
CA ARG A 761 48.80 20.24 -51.94
C ARG A 761 47.32 20.36 -51.54
N SER A 762 46.58 19.25 -51.51
CA SER A 762 45.18 19.25 -51.10
C SER A 762 45.03 19.24 -49.57
N TRP A 763 46.09 18.88 -48.84
CA TRP A 763 46.11 18.86 -47.39
C TRP A 763 46.36 20.26 -46.81
N LYS A 764 45.61 20.62 -45.77
CA LYS A 764 45.75 21.91 -45.07
C LYS A 764 46.99 21.92 -44.16
N LEU A 765 47.22 20.80 -43.50
CA LEU A 765 48.31 20.55 -42.57
C LEU A 765 48.97 19.21 -42.91
N ILE A 766 50.30 19.19 -42.90
CA ILE A 766 51.09 17.98 -43.11
C ILE A 766 51.98 17.79 -41.89
N GLY A 767 51.89 16.63 -41.24
CA GLY A 767 52.77 16.30 -40.11
C GLY A 767 54.24 16.21 -40.53
N GLY A 768 55.14 16.80 -39.75
CA GLY A 768 56.58 16.79 -40.00
C GLY A 768 57.26 15.46 -39.69
N PHE A 769 58.54 15.36 -40.07
CA PHE A 769 59.35 14.14 -39.97
C PHE A 769 60.06 14.02 -38.63
N HIS A 770 59.36 14.34 -37.55
CA HIS A 770 59.91 14.22 -36.21
C HIS A 770 60.13 12.77 -35.80
N ASP A 771 61.12 12.58 -34.93
CA ASP A 771 61.30 11.34 -34.20
C ASP A 771 60.23 11.25 -33.12
N THR A 772 59.16 10.51 -33.38
CA THR A 772 58.32 9.99 -32.31
C THR A 772 59.06 8.81 -31.66
N PRO A 773 59.56 8.93 -30.41
CA PRO A 773 60.14 7.81 -29.71
C PRO A 773 59.04 6.79 -29.38
N GLY A 774 59.12 5.62 -29.99
CA GLY A 774 58.27 4.47 -29.65
C GLY A 774 56.81 4.62 -30.05
N ILE A 775 56.18 3.48 -30.38
CA ILE A 775 54.73 3.38 -30.51
C ILE A 775 54.16 3.69 -29.11
N VAL A 776 53.71 4.92 -28.87
CA VAL A 776 52.88 5.23 -27.70
C VAL A 776 51.66 4.28 -27.76
N PRO A 777 51.29 3.57 -26.69
CA PRO A 777 50.15 2.66 -26.71
C PRO A 777 48.89 3.46 -27.03
N ARG A 778 48.46 3.41 -28.29
CA ARG A 778 47.23 4.05 -28.75
C ARG A 778 46.11 3.01 -28.77
N CYS A 779 44.91 3.46 -28.40
CA CYS A 779 43.71 2.66 -28.63
C CYS A 779 43.63 2.24 -30.09
N LEU A 780 43.11 1.04 -30.37
CA LEU A 780 42.97 0.51 -31.73
C LEU A 780 42.12 1.45 -32.61
N SER A 781 41.13 2.14 -32.04
CA SER A 781 40.34 3.17 -32.73
C SER A 781 41.24 4.27 -33.30
N ASN A 782 42.16 4.81 -32.50
CA ASN A 782 43.06 5.87 -32.96
C ASN A 782 44.00 5.35 -34.06
N LEU A 783 44.45 4.10 -33.97
CA LEU A 783 45.27 3.50 -35.02
C LEU A 783 44.53 3.33 -36.35
N ILE A 784 43.19 3.29 -36.34
CA ILE A 784 42.32 3.14 -37.51
C ILE A 784 41.81 4.50 -38.02
N ASP A 785 41.41 5.38 -37.12
CA ASP A 785 40.66 6.62 -37.41
C ASP A 785 41.56 7.86 -37.55
N ASP A 786 42.81 7.81 -37.09
CA ASP A 786 43.73 8.95 -37.16
C ASP A 786 44.01 9.37 -38.63
N ASN A 787 44.01 10.68 -38.88
CA ASN A 787 44.21 11.24 -40.22
C ASN A 787 45.65 11.06 -40.72
N ILE A 788 45.83 10.42 -41.89
CA ILE A 788 47.13 10.19 -42.54
C ILE A 788 47.87 11.51 -42.80
N SER A 789 47.17 12.61 -43.10
CA SER A 789 47.81 13.90 -43.43
C SER A 789 48.57 14.52 -42.26
N GLU A 790 47.98 14.49 -41.07
CA GLU A 790 48.57 15.03 -39.84
C GLU A 790 49.70 14.15 -39.30
N GLN A 791 49.75 12.88 -39.71
CA GLN A 791 50.77 11.90 -39.30
C GLN A 791 51.76 11.56 -40.41
N TRP A 792 51.75 12.29 -41.52
CA TRP A 792 52.49 11.90 -42.71
C TRP A 792 53.99 11.65 -42.43
N GLY A 793 54.70 12.63 -41.86
CA GLY A 793 56.13 12.48 -41.60
C GLY A 793 56.48 11.41 -40.57
N SER A 794 55.64 11.21 -39.54
CA SER A 794 55.86 10.15 -38.56
C SER A 794 55.61 8.75 -39.13
N LEU A 795 54.59 8.59 -39.99
CA LEU A 795 54.31 7.35 -40.72
C LEU A 795 55.42 7.04 -41.74
N VAL A 796 55.94 8.05 -42.45
CA VAL A 796 57.08 7.88 -43.37
C VAL A 796 58.32 7.44 -42.61
N ASN A 797 58.66 8.08 -41.49
CA ASN A 797 59.82 7.67 -40.67
C ASN A 797 59.63 6.28 -40.07
N PHE A 798 58.43 5.94 -39.60
CA PHE A 798 58.11 4.58 -39.16
C PHE A 798 58.36 3.57 -40.27
N CYS A 799 57.90 3.85 -41.49
CA CYS A 799 58.08 2.95 -42.63
C CYS A 799 59.56 2.80 -43.03
N ARG A 800 60.32 3.90 -43.03
CA ARG A 800 61.75 3.90 -43.40
C ARG A 800 62.63 3.14 -42.42
N ARG A 801 62.35 3.27 -41.11
CA ARG A 801 63.16 2.69 -40.02
C ARG A 801 62.79 1.25 -39.67
N THR A 802 61.60 0.79 -40.07
CA THR A 802 61.14 -0.56 -39.75
C THR A 802 61.67 -1.56 -40.78
N GLU A 803 62.56 -2.45 -40.35
CA GLU A 803 63.05 -3.56 -41.17
C GLU A 803 62.10 -4.78 -41.13
N ASP A 804 61.32 -4.93 -40.06
CA ASP A 804 60.37 -6.03 -39.90
C ASP A 804 59.12 -5.86 -40.81
N PRO A 805 58.93 -6.73 -41.82
CA PRO A 805 57.79 -6.65 -42.72
C PRO A 805 56.45 -6.85 -42.00
N TYR A 806 56.40 -7.58 -40.88
CA TYR A 806 55.16 -7.84 -40.16
C TYR A 806 54.65 -6.61 -39.41
N ARG A 807 55.56 -5.81 -38.83
CA ARG A 807 55.21 -4.52 -38.21
C ARG A 807 54.68 -3.50 -39.22
N LEU A 808 55.28 -3.46 -40.41
CA LEU A 808 54.80 -2.64 -41.54
C LEU A 808 53.42 -3.09 -41.98
N ILE A 809 53.24 -4.40 -42.21
CA ILE A 809 51.95 -4.99 -42.57
C ILE A 809 50.88 -4.62 -41.55
N PHE A 810 51.15 -4.85 -40.25
CA PHE A 810 50.17 -4.60 -39.20
C PHE A 810 49.72 -3.14 -39.16
N ARG A 811 50.67 -2.19 -39.14
CA ARG A 811 50.34 -0.76 -39.04
C ARG A 811 49.60 -0.24 -40.27
N LEU A 812 50.07 -0.58 -41.46
CA LEU A 812 49.46 -0.12 -42.72
C LEU A 812 48.10 -0.78 -42.97
N SER A 813 47.94 -2.04 -42.56
CA SER A 813 46.67 -2.77 -42.66
C SER A 813 45.60 -2.16 -41.76
N LEU A 814 45.94 -1.69 -40.55
CA LEU A 814 44.99 -1.00 -39.66
C LEU A 814 44.43 0.30 -40.27
N LEU A 815 45.27 1.08 -40.96
CA LEU A 815 44.83 2.31 -41.66
C LEU A 815 43.79 2.01 -42.76
N SER A 816 43.74 0.78 -43.27
CA SER A 816 42.78 0.37 -44.29
C SER A 816 41.37 0.06 -43.75
N PHE A 817 41.20 0.01 -42.43
CA PHE A 817 39.90 -0.19 -41.78
C PHE A 817 39.15 1.12 -41.50
N GLY A 818 39.76 2.28 -41.77
CA GLY A 818 39.11 3.58 -41.60
C GLY A 818 37.86 3.74 -42.48
N PRO A 819 36.96 4.69 -42.18
CA PRO A 819 35.68 4.86 -42.90
C PRO A 819 35.83 5.21 -44.39
N ALA A 820 36.96 5.82 -44.79
CA ALA A 820 37.30 6.10 -46.20
C ALA A 820 38.83 6.03 -46.38
N PRO A 821 39.42 4.83 -46.45
CA PRO A 821 40.88 4.67 -46.42
C PRO A 821 41.48 5.11 -47.75
N ASP A 822 42.46 6.02 -47.71
CA ASP A 822 43.24 6.39 -48.90
C ASP A 822 44.28 5.30 -49.19
N MET A 823 43.82 4.25 -49.87
CA MET A 823 44.66 3.14 -50.30
C MET A 823 45.81 3.57 -51.21
N GLY A 824 45.73 4.73 -51.87
CA GLY A 824 46.85 5.28 -52.64
C GLY A 824 48.00 5.68 -51.71
N MET A 825 47.68 6.41 -50.64
CA MET A 825 48.68 6.89 -49.67
C MET A 825 49.24 5.77 -48.80
N ILE A 826 48.43 4.80 -48.42
CA ILE A 826 48.90 3.61 -47.67
C ILE A 826 49.92 2.81 -48.50
N LYS A 827 49.70 2.69 -49.83
CA LYS A 827 50.65 2.02 -50.73
C LYS A 827 51.93 2.84 -50.95
N VAL A 828 51.87 4.18 -50.94
CA VAL A 828 53.07 5.03 -50.94
C VAL A 828 53.86 4.87 -49.63
N LEU A 829 53.21 4.77 -48.48
CA LEU A 829 53.86 4.46 -47.20
C LEU A 829 54.54 3.09 -47.23
N ALA A 830 53.91 2.09 -47.85
CA ALA A 830 54.56 0.80 -48.08
C ALA A 830 55.84 0.93 -48.94
N ALA A 831 55.85 1.81 -49.94
CA ALA A 831 57.04 2.06 -50.77
C ALA A 831 58.24 2.56 -49.94
N PHE A 832 58.02 3.47 -48.98
CA PHE A 832 59.06 3.94 -48.06
C PHE A 832 59.66 2.82 -47.18
N GLY A 833 58.91 1.74 -46.94
CA GLY A 833 59.39 0.57 -46.22
C GLY A 833 59.97 -0.55 -47.09
N CYS A 834 59.78 -0.50 -48.41
CA CYS A 834 60.22 -1.57 -49.33
C CYS A 834 61.33 -1.16 -50.31
N LEU A 835 61.48 0.15 -50.58
CA LEU A 835 62.48 0.69 -51.51
C LEU A 835 63.65 1.32 -50.74
N ASP A 836 64.85 0.78 -50.93
CA ASP A 836 66.05 1.24 -50.21
C ASP A 836 66.46 2.67 -50.63
N GLU A 837 66.18 3.08 -51.87
CA GLU A 837 66.38 4.46 -52.35
C GLU A 837 65.55 5.49 -51.55
N LEU A 838 64.30 5.15 -51.21
CA LEU A 838 63.44 6.02 -50.39
C LEU A 838 63.83 5.99 -48.91
N ARG A 839 64.40 4.88 -48.43
CA ARG A 839 64.92 4.78 -47.07
C ARG A 839 66.13 5.66 -46.86
N ALA A 840 67.04 5.73 -47.83
CA ALA A 840 68.26 6.53 -47.76
C ALA A 840 68.04 8.05 -47.96
N LEU A 841 66.87 8.48 -48.45
CA LEU A 841 66.61 9.89 -48.75
C LEU A 841 66.57 10.78 -47.49
N PRO A 842 67.34 11.89 -47.41
CA PRO A 842 67.29 12.78 -46.25
C PRO A 842 65.92 13.47 -46.12
N THR A 843 65.31 13.41 -44.94
CA THR A 843 64.02 14.05 -44.66
C THR A 843 64.16 15.49 -44.18
N PRO A 844 63.22 16.38 -44.53
CA PRO A 844 63.13 17.72 -43.95
C PRO A 844 62.99 17.70 -42.42
N SER A 845 63.74 18.54 -41.72
CA SER A 845 63.83 18.56 -40.24
C SER A 845 62.73 19.38 -39.53
N TYR A 846 61.65 19.72 -40.21
CA TYR A 846 60.61 20.62 -39.70
C TYR A 846 59.42 19.88 -39.04
N PRO A 847 58.73 20.52 -38.08
CA PRO A 847 57.67 19.92 -37.28
C PRO A 847 56.35 19.66 -37.98
N SER A 848 56.00 20.54 -38.90
CA SER A 848 54.80 20.45 -39.70
C SER A 848 54.93 21.39 -40.88
N PHE A 849 54.08 21.18 -41.89
CA PHE A 849 54.01 22.04 -43.07
C PHE A 849 52.58 22.53 -43.23
N VAL A 850 52.44 23.86 -43.29
CA VAL A 850 51.16 24.54 -43.35
C VAL A 850 51.00 25.17 -44.73
N GLU A 851 49.86 24.90 -45.36
CA GLU A 851 49.50 25.46 -46.67
C GLU A 851 50.58 25.28 -47.75
N PHE A 852 50.88 24.02 -48.08
CA PHE A 852 51.86 23.59 -49.09
C PHE A 852 51.53 23.99 -50.55
N LYS A 853 50.70 25.02 -50.75
CA LYS A 853 50.30 25.55 -52.06
C LYS A 853 51.32 26.53 -52.64
N ARG A 854 52.06 27.26 -51.80
CA ARG A 854 53.06 28.27 -52.19
C ARG A 854 54.45 27.77 -51.80
N SER A 855 55.20 27.21 -52.75
CA SER A 855 56.59 26.76 -52.54
C SER A 855 57.61 27.65 -53.29
N GLY A 856 57.19 28.84 -53.74
CA GLY A 856 58.03 29.80 -54.46
C GLY A 856 58.56 30.90 -53.55
N SER A 857 59.41 31.78 -54.10
CA SER A 857 59.84 32.99 -53.41
C SER A 857 58.64 33.85 -53.01
N PRO A 858 58.72 34.57 -51.87
CA PRO A 858 57.67 35.52 -51.50
C PRO A 858 57.50 36.56 -52.61
N LYS A 859 56.25 36.87 -52.97
CA LYS A 859 55.95 37.91 -53.96
C LYS A 859 56.19 39.28 -53.34
N LEU A 860 56.71 40.22 -54.14
CA LEU A 860 56.96 41.60 -53.70
C LEU A 860 55.70 42.26 -53.11
N GLU A 861 54.53 42.02 -53.72
CA GLU A 861 53.23 42.51 -53.26
C GLU A 861 52.87 42.01 -51.84
N LEU A 862 53.19 40.76 -51.53
CA LEU A 862 52.92 40.16 -50.23
C LEU A 862 53.84 40.76 -49.15
N LEU A 863 55.13 40.94 -49.47
CA LEU A 863 56.09 41.58 -48.58
C LEU A 863 55.73 43.04 -48.32
N ASN A 864 55.36 43.79 -49.35
CA ASN A 864 54.88 45.17 -49.21
C ASN A 864 53.65 45.26 -48.30
N GLY A 865 52.73 44.29 -48.40
CA GLY A 865 51.55 44.21 -47.54
C GLY A 865 51.88 43.99 -46.06
N PHE A 866 52.97 43.28 -45.74
CA PHE A 866 53.43 43.15 -44.36
C PHE A 866 54.20 44.38 -43.88
N ILE A 867 54.95 45.03 -44.77
CA ILE A 867 55.78 46.21 -44.45
C ILE A 867 54.91 47.47 -44.24
N SER A 868 53.76 47.58 -44.91
CA SER A 868 52.85 48.73 -44.72
C SER A 868 52.35 48.88 -43.30
N ALA A 869 52.32 47.80 -42.52
CA ALA A 869 51.99 47.81 -41.10
C ALA A 869 53.09 48.42 -40.20
N ALA A 870 54.28 48.68 -40.75
CA ALA A 870 55.43 49.24 -40.05
C ALA A 870 55.78 50.67 -40.51
N TYR A 871 54.90 51.34 -41.25
CA TYR A 871 55.08 52.74 -41.62
C TYR A 871 54.95 53.64 -40.38
N LEU A 872 55.89 54.56 -40.21
CA LEU A 872 55.89 55.48 -39.07
C LEU A 872 54.85 56.58 -39.27
N ASP A 873 54.10 56.89 -38.21
CA ASP A 873 53.06 57.91 -38.27
C ASP A 873 53.62 59.31 -38.56
N PHE A 874 52.97 60.02 -39.48
CA PHE A 874 53.28 61.42 -39.79
C PHE A 874 53.01 62.32 -38.56
N ARG A 875 54.04 63.06 -38.09
CA ARG A 875 53.91 64.02 -36.97
C ARG A 875 53.70 65.44 -37.51
N PRO A 876 52.49 66.03 -37.44
CA PRO A 876 52.22 67.35 -37.99
C PRO A 876 52.83 68.46 -37.14
N ASN A 877 53.47 69.44 -37.79
CA ASN A 877 53.99 70.62 -37.13
C ASN A 877 52.84 71.63 -36.90
N HIS A 878 52.50 71.94 -35.63
CA HIS A 878 51.31 72.71 -35.25
C HIS A 878 51.25 74.17 -35.76
N ARG A 879 52.29 74.65 -36.45
CA ARG A 879 52.38 76.03 -36.99
C ARG A 879 51.89 76.18 -38.44
N GLN A 880 51.50 75.11 -39.13
CA GLN A 880 51.06 75.15 -40.55
C GLN A 880 49.53 75.06 -40.71
N LYS A 881 48.98 75.71 -41.75
CA LYS A 881 47.55 75.68 -42.11
C LYS A 881 47.13 74.28 -42.60
N ARG A 882 45.92 73.82 -42.24
CA ARG A 882 45.36 72.47 -42.51
C ARG A 882 45.60 71.94 -43.93
N GLY A 883 45.37 72.75 -44.97
CA GLY A 883 45.55 72.29 -46.37
C GLY A 883 46.99 71.90 -46.73
N ALA A 884 48.01 72.52 -46.12
CA ALA A 884 49.41 72.15 -46.32
C ALA A 884 49.83 70.93 -45.47
N GLN A 885 49.09 70.62 -44.41
CA GLN A 885 49.32 69.42 -43.59
C GLN A 885 48.80 68.15 -44.28
N ASP A 886 47.67 68.26 -45.00
CA ASP A 886 47.11 67.14 -45.76
C ASP A 886 48.02 66.76 -46.95
N GLU A 887 48.54 67.75 -47.68
CA GLU A 887 49.50 67.51 -48.77
C GLU A 887 50.84 66.94 -48.25
N ALA A 888 51.31 67.38 -47.08
CA ALA A 888 52.50 66.83 -46.44
C ALA A 888 52.30 65.39 -45.91
N ARG A 889 51.08 65.05 -45.47
CA ARG A 889 50.71 63.70 -45.03
C ARG A 889 50.63 62.73 -46.21
N GLU A 890 50.04 63.17 -47.32
CA GLU A 890 49.98 62.40 -48.58
C GLU A 890 51.40 62.12 -49.09
N ASN A 891 52.27 63.13 -49.10
CA ASN A 891 53.68 62.98 -49.47
C ASN A 891 54.45 62.05 -48.53
N HIS A 892 54.18 62.10 -47.21
CA HIS A 892 54.78 61.16 -46.25
C HIS A 892 54.35 59.72 -46.51
N TRP A 893 53.07 59.49 -46.83
CA TRP A 893 52.58 58.16 -47.18
C TRP A 893 53.22 57.61 -48.47
N VAL A 894 53.35 58.44 -49.51
CA VAL A 894 54.03 58.07 -50.76
C VAL A 894 55.51 57.74 -50.51
N LEU A 895 56.18 58.49 -49.62
CA LEU A 895 57.55 58.21 -49.19
C LEU A 895 57.67 56.89 -48.42
N CYS A 896 56.77 56.63 -47.46
CA CYS A 896 56.70 55.35 -46.75
C CYS A 896 56.48 54.19 -47.73
N GLU A 897 55.62 54.36 -48.75
CA GLU A 897 55.36 53.31 -49.73
C GLU A 897 56.56 53.06 -50.67
N ALA A 898 57.26 54.12 -51.06
CA ALA A 898 58.48 54.02 -51.86
C ALA A 898 59.62 53.33 -51.09
N GLU A 899 59.86 53.74 -49.83
CA GLU A 899 60.84 53.12 -48.95
C GLU A 899 60.45 51.69 -48.55
N GLY A 900 59.14 51.41 -48.40
CA GLY A 900 58.62 50.09 -48.07
C GLY A 900 58.87 49.12 -49.21
N ARG A 901 58.66 49.57 -50.45
CA ARG A 901 59.05 48.84 -51.66
C ARG A 901 60.56 48.65 -51.76
N ARG A 902 61.37 49.62 -51.33
CA ARG A 902 62.84 49.51 -51.31
C ARG A 902 63.29 48.45 -50.29
N PHE A 903 62.70 48.46 -49.10
CA PHE A 903 62.96 47.46 -48.06
C PHE A 903 62.48 46.06 -48.47
N ALA A 904 61.30 45.95 -49.10
CA ALA A 904 60.80 44.68 -49.62
C ALA A 904 61.74 44.04 -50.65
N ARG A 905 62.31 44.85 -51.58
CA ARG A 905 63.32 44.37 -52.54
C ARG A 905 64.61 43.96 -51.82
N PHE A 906 65.08 44.79 -50.89
CA PHE A 906 66.29 44.52 -50.11
C PHE A 906 66.21 43.20 -49.32
N ILE A 907 65.05 42.89 -48.72
CA ILE A 907 64.82 41.62 -48.03
C ILE A 907 64.61 40.48 -49.04
N LEU A 908 63.91 40.72 -50.15
CA LEU A 908 63.68 39.69 -51.18
C LEU A 908 64.97 39.20 -51.84
N ASP A 909 65.96 40.07 -52.04
CA ASP A 909 67.27 39.71 -52.61
C ASP A 909 68.06 38.76 -51.69
N GLN A 910 67.72 38.72 -50.40
CA GLN A 910 68.29 37.79 -49.44
C GLN A 910 67.57 36.43 -49.44
N TRP A 911 66.52 36.22 -50.25
CA TRP A 911 65.86 34.91 -50.35
C TRP A 911 66.78 33.91 -51.08
N PRO A 912 67.06 32.70 -50.55
CA PRO A 912 66.44 32.04 -49.40
C PRO A 912 67.39 31.91 -48.18
N SER A 913 67.72 33.02 -47.50
CA SER A 913 68.56 32.98 -46.30
C SER A 913 67.78 32.53 -45.06
N SER A 914 68.48 31.94 -44.09
CA SER A 914 67.88 31.47 -42.83
C SER A 914 67.36 32.61 -41.96
N ASN A 915 68.12 33.70 -41.90
CA ASN A 915 67.79 34.92 -41.16
C ASN A 915 68.08 36.11 -42.08
N PRO A 916 67.06 36.77 -42.67
CA PRO A 916 67.28 37.99 -43.43
C PRO A 916 67.81 39.09 -42.49
N SER A 917 68.92 39.74 -42.89
CA SER A 917 69.55 40.81 -42.13
C SER A 917 69.02 42.17 -42.55
N THR A 918 68.87 43.07 -41.58
CA THR A 918 68.53 44.48 -41.80
C THR A 918 69.77 45.38 -41.78
N GLU A 919 70.96 44.83 -41.53
CA GLU A 919 72.22 45.58 -41.53
C GLU A 919 72.49 46.18 -42.92
N GLY A 920 72.70 47.49 -42.98
CA GLY A 920 72.88 48.24 -44.23
C GLY A 920 71.62 48.90 -44.79
N PHE A 921 70.47 48.80 -44.13
CA PHE A 921 69.24 49.51 -44.50
C PHE A 921 68.73 50.42 -43.37
N GLU A 922 68.93 51.74 -43.50
CA GLU A 922 68.37 52.74 -42.60
C GLU A 922 67.23 53.49 -43.27
N SER A 923 66.11 53.65 -42.56
CA SER A 923 64.96 54.42 -43.00
C SER A 923 64.44 55.28 -41.86
N SER A 924 64.16 56.56 -42.14
CA SER A 924 63.55 57.48 -41.18
C SER A 924 62.01 57.47 -41.23
N VAL A 925 61.42 56.67 -42.13
CA VAL A 925 59.97 56.66 -42.41
C VAL A 925 59.31 55.29 -42.18
N ILE A 926 60.09 54.24 -41.91
CA ILE A 926 59.61 52.87 -41.64
C ILE A 926 60.36 52.31 -40.44
N ASP A 927 59.63 51.63 -39.55
CA ASP A 927 60.25 50.81 -38.51
C ASP A 927 60.75 49.50 -39.12
N VAL A 928 62.04 49.47 -39.45
CA VAL A 928 62.71 48.35 -40.11
C VAL A 928 62.65 47.06 -39.25
N ASN A 929 62.71 47.18 -37.93
CA ASN A 929 62.69 46.02 -37.03
C ASN A 929 61.29 45.40 -36.96
N LEU A 930 60.26 46.25 -36.83
CA LEU A 930 58.87 45.79 -36.83
C LEU A 930 58.47 45.17 -38.19
N ALA A 931 58.95 45.76 -39.29
CA ALA A 931 58.74 45.22 -40.63
C ALA A 931 59.36 43.82 -40.80
N LEU A 932 60.57 43.62 -40.30
CA LEU A 932 61.24 42.32 -40.31
C LEU A 932 60.46 41.29 -39.48
N GLU A 933 60.04 41.65 -38.26
CA GLU A 933 59.26 40.78 -37.37
C GLU A 933 57.98 40.26 -38.04
N LYS A 934 57.30 41.08 -38.85
CA LYS A 934 56.07 40.67 -39.56
C LYS A 934 56.33 39.77 -40.78
N ILE A 935 57.51 39.85 -41.40
CA ILE A 935 57.86 39.02 -42.56
C ILE A 935 58.33 37.62 -42.12
N LEU A 936 59.06 37.52 -41.00
CA LEU A 936 59.71 36.28 -40.55
C LEU A 936 58.79 35.04 -40.50
N PRO A 937 57.54 35.10 -39.99
CA PRO A 937 56.67 33.92 -39.94
C PRO A 937 56.33 33.34 -41.33
N GLU A 938 56.03 34.20 -42.30
CA GLU A 938 55.70 33.77 -43.66
C GLU A 938 56.96 33.35 -44.42
N TRP A 939 58.10 34.02 -44.16
CA TRP A 939 59.42 33.64 -44.68
C TRP A 939 59.79 32.22 -44.26
N GLU A 940 59.63 31.92 -42.98
CA GLU A 940 59.91 30.60 -42.41
C GLU A 940 58.95 29.53 -42.97
N ARG A 941 57.65 29.82 -43.06
CA ARG A 941 56.66 28.91 -43.65
C ARG A 941 56.97 28.57 -45.11
N LEU A 942 57.35 29.55 -45.93
CA LEU A 942 57.71 29.33 -47.34
C LEU A 942 59.00 28.52 -47.48
N ARG A 943 59.97 28.72 -46.57
CA ARG A 943 61.23 27.97 -46.52
C ARG A 943 60.98 26.50 -46.17
N GLN A 944 60.11 26.24 -45.19
CA GLN A 944 59.64 24.91 -44.83
C GLN A 944 58.96 24.21 -46.01
N ASN A 945 58.04 24.91 -46.70
CA ASN A 945 57.35 24.38 -47.87
C ASN A 945 58.29 24.16 -49.07
N ARG A 946 59.34 24.97 -49.23
CA ARG A 946 60.36 24.73 -50.25
C ARG A 946 61.13 23.44 -49.97
N ALA A 947 61.60 23.24 -48.74
CA ALA A 947 62.31 22.03 -48.34
C ALA A 947 61.44 20.77 -48.53
N LEU A 948 60.16 20.83 -48.15
CA LEU A 948 59.22 19.73 -48.43
C LEU A 948 59.00 19.53 -49.93
N SER A 949 58.95 20.60 -50.74
CA SER A 949 58.77 20.46 -52.19
C SER A 949 59.97 19.84 -52.88
N GLU A 950 61.19 20.16 -52.46
CA GLU A 950 62.42 19.55 -52.96
C GLU A 950 62.43 18.05 -52.61
N TYR A 951 62.12 17.70 -51.36
CA TYR A 951 61.98 16.31 -50.90
C TYR A 951 60.92 15.52 -51.70
N VAL A 952 59.73 16.08 -51.87
CA VAL A 952 58.61 15.41 -52.57
C VAL A 952 58.91 15.21 -54.06
N ASN A 953 59.61 16.15 -54.71
CA ASN A 953 60.00 15.98 -56.10
C ASN A 953 60.94 14.79 -56.28
N GLU A 954 61.89 14.62 -55.35
CA GLU A 954 62.85 13.51 -55.39
C GLU A 954 62.19 12.16 -55.05
N VAL A 955 61.28 12.13 -54.06
CA VAL A 955 60.43 10.96 -53.78
C VAL A 955 59.60 10.60 -55.02
N GLN A 956 58.98 11.58 -55.68
CA GLN A 956 58.17 11.33 -56.89
C GLN A 956 59.02 10.80 -58.05
N ARG A 957 60.26 11.30 -58.20
CA ARG A 957 61.22 10.78 -59.18
C ARG A 957 61.44 9.28 -58.94
N ILE A 958 61.72 8.85 -57.71
CA ILE A 958 61.93 7.44 -57.37
C ILE A 958 60.66 6.62 -57.59
N LEU A 959 59.50 7.09 -57.13
CA LEU A 959 58.21 6.39 -57.32
C LEU A 959 57.86 6.18 -58.81
N ASN A 960 58.24 7.12 -59.69
CA ASN A 960 58.01 7.00 -61.13
C ASN A 960 58.81 5.85 -61.77
N HIS A 961 59.98 5.48 -61.22
CA HIS A 961 60.78 4.34 -61.71
C HIS A 961 60.12 2.98 -61.39
N HIS A 962 59.22 2.93 -60.40
CA HIS A 962 58.53 1.72 -59.93
C HIS A 962 57.05 1.67 -60.31
N LYS A 963 56.64 2.39 -61.37
CA LYS A 963 55.23 2.47 -61.79
C LYS A 963 54.72 1.15 -62.38
N GLY A 964 53.65 0.61 -61.80
CA GLY A 964 53.02 -0.66 -62.19
C GLY A 964 51.57 -0.54 -62.66
N LYS A 965 50.99 -1.69 -63.06
CA LYS A 965 49.54 -1.83 -63.37
C LYS A 965 48.70 -1.87 -62.08
N GLU A 966 47.43 -1.50 -62.16
CA GLU A 966 46.50 -1.55 -61.02
C GLU A 966 46.21 -3.01 -60.61
N ASP A 967 46.41 -3.34 -59.32
CA ASP A 967 46.16 -4.68 -58.78
C ASP A 967 44.68 -4.89 -58.46
N LYS A 968 44.05 -5.85 -59.15
CA LYS A 968 42.64 -6.25 -58.97
C LYS A 968 42.46 -7.57 -58.21
N SER A 969 43.51 -8.08 -57.58
CA SER A 969 43.44 -9.36 -56.86
C SER A 969 42.57 -9.25 -55.59
N VAL A 970 41.79 -10.30 -55.35
CA VAL A 970 40.87 -10.46 -54.22
C VAL A 970 41.29 -11.73 -53.46
N PRO A 971 41.25 -11.73 -52.12
CA PRO A 971 41.55 -12.93 -51.35
C PRO A 971 40.51 -14.02 -51.64
N LEU A 972 40.99 -15.26 -51.82
CA LEU A 972 40.13 -16.44 -51.85
C LEU A 972 39.48 -16.62 -50.47
N ALA A 973 38.18 -16.89 -50.44
CA ALA A 973 37.48 -17.23 -49.20
C ALA A 973 38.11 -18.49 -48.60
N PHE A 974 38.48 -18.43 -47.32
CA PHE A 974 39.08 -19.55 -46.62
C PHE A 974 38.05 -20.68 -46.47
N GLN A 975 38.15 -21.70 -47.31
CA GLN A 975 37.39 -22.93 -47.21
C GLN A 975 38.18 -23.93 -46.36
N ALA A 976 38.28 -23.71 -45.05
CA ALA A 976 38.62 -24.83 -44.19
C ALA A 976 37.41 -25.76 -44.11
N GLU A 977 37.61 -27.04 -44.45
CA GLU A 977 36.82 -28.08 -43.80
C GLU A 977 36.98 -27.84 -42.30
N SER A 978 35.89 -27.45 -41.65
CA SER A 978 35.92 -27.28 -40.21
C SER A 978 36.43 -28.61 -39.67
N LEU A 979 37.58 -28.62 -38.98
CA LEU A 979 37.75 -29.58 -37.91
C LEU A 979 36.52 -29.32 -37.06
N VAL A 980 35.54 -30.22 -37.20
CA VAL A 980 34.41 -30.27 -36.32
C VAL A 980 35.08 -30.49 -34.99
N PHE A 981 35.32 -29.42 -34.23
CA PHE A 981 35.30 -29.57 -32.79
C PHE A 981 33.99 -30.29 -32.59
N CYS A 982 34.06 -31.59 -32.36
CA CYS A 982 32.90 -32.38 -32.01
C CYS A 982 32.39 -31.68 -30.76
N VAL A 983 31.44 -30.78 -30.96
CA VAL A 983 30.48 -30.40 -29.96
C VAL A 983 29.75 -31.70 -29.76
N LEU A 984 30.33 -32.58 -28.93
CA LEU A 984 29.61 -33.65 -28.28
C LEU A 984 28.34 -32.94 -27.84
N HIS A 985 27.22 -33.29 -28.47
CA HIS A 985 25.92 -32.88 -27.99
C HIS A 985 25.89 -33.38 -26.55
N ARG A 986 26.20 -32.48 -25.61
CA ARG A 986 26.17 -32.80 -24.19
C ARG A 986 24.68 -32.94 -23.92
N ASN A 987 24.18 -34.16 -24.07
CA ASN A 987 22.91 -34.57 -23.51
C ASN A 987 22.84 -34.05 -22.07
N ARG A 988 21.63 -33.71 -21.62
CA ARG A 988 21.37 -33.13 -20.29
C ARG A 988 22.22 -33.82 -19.21
N VAL A 989 23.19 -33.09 -18.65
CA VAL A 989 24.16 -33.67 -17.69
C VAL A 989 23.47 -34.01 -16.38
N ILE A 990 22.52 -33.17 -15.96
CA ILE A 990 21.65 -33.37 -14.79
C ILE A 990 20.43 -34.20 -15.24
N PRO A 991 20.18 -35.38 -14.65
CA PRO A 991 19.01 -36.20 -14.99
C PRO A 991 17.71 -35.53 -14.52
N SER A 992 16.58 -35.83 -15.17
CA SER A 992 15.23 -35.52 -14.71
C SER A 992 14.74 -36.55 -13.71
N LEU A 993 14.05 -36.11 -12.66
CA LEU A 993 13.49 -37.03 -11.66
C LEU A 993 12.37 -37.89 -12.26
N SER A 994 11.47 -37.28 -13.04
CA SER A 994 10.31 -37.91 -13.69
C SER A 994 10.66 -38.70 -14.94
N GLN A 995 11.56 -38.20 -15.78
CA GLN A 995 11.85 -38.82 -17.08
C GLN A 995 13.03 -39.81 -17.04
N ASP A 996 14.03 -39.59 -16.19
CA ASP A 996 15.26 -40.40 -16.20
C ASP A 996 15.37 -41.29 -14.95
N LEU A 997 15.05 -40.77 -13.76
CA LEU A 997 15.29 -41.49 -12.49
C LEU A 997 14.12 -42.41 -12.09
N LEU A 998 12.87 -41.99 -12.29
CA LEU A 998 11.66 -42.74 -11.93
C LEU A 998 11.47 -44.05 -12.72
N ILE A 999 12.08 -44.16 -13.90
CA ILE A 999 12.01 -45.34 -14.78
C ILE A 999 12.94 -46.46 -14.29
N LYS A 1000 13.86 -46.19 -13.36
CA LYS A 1000 14.73 -47.20 -12.76
C LYS A 1000 13.94 -48.20 -11.91
N CYS A 1001 14.51 -49.39 -11.73
CA CYS A 1001 13.92 -50.41 -10.85
C CYS A 1001 13.91 -49.93 -9.39
N GLY A 1002 12.77 -50.09 -8.73
CA GLY A 1002 12.62 -49.84 -7.31
C GLY A 1002 13.33 -50.90 -6.46
N PRO A 1003 13.55 -50.61 -5.17
CA PRO A 1003 14.00 -51.64 -4.24
C PRO A 1003 12.98 -52.77 -4.23
N SER A 1004 13.44 -54.02 -4.38
CA SER A 1004 12.55 -55.18 -4.32
C SER A 1004 11.72 -55.11 -3.03
N PRO A 1005 10.43 -55.47 -3.07
CA PRO A 1005 9.61 -55.58 -1.87
C PRO A 1005 10.20 -56.69 -1.00
N SER A 1006 11.21 -56.33 -0.21
CA SER A 1006 11.71 -57.16 0.87
C SER A 1006 10.49 -57.49 1.70
N GLY A 1007 10.28 -58.76 2.01
CA GLY A 1007 9.15 -59.27 2.78
C GLY A 1007 9.09 -58.74 4.21
N LEU A 1008 8.97 -57.42 4.37
CA LEU A 1008 8.22 -56.81 5.44
C LEU A 1008 6.81 -57.33 5.22
N SER A 1009 6.54 -58.46 5.87
CA SER A 1009 5.19 -58.97 6.06
C SER A 1009 4.37 -57.76 6.49
N PHE A 1010 3.58 -57.20 5.58
CA PHE A 1010 2.54 -56.23 5.91
C PHE A 1010 1.91 -56.77 7.18
N LEU A 1011 2.02 -55.98 8.25
CA LEU A 1011 1.59 -56.30 9.60
C LEU A 1011 0.50 -57.37 9.52
N ASN A 1012 0.91 -58.62 9.74
CA ASN A 1012 -0.02 -59.65 10.16
C ASN A 1012 -0.48 -59.10 11.51
N ARG A 1013 -1.49 -58.21 11.48
CA ARG A 1013 -2.21 -57.71 12.64
C ARG A 1013 -3.01 -58.90 13.14
N LYS A 1014 -2.31 -59.91 13.65
CA LYS A 1014 -2.86 -60.78 14.66
C LYS A 1014 -3.11 -59.85 15.84
N GLN A 1015 -4.33 -59.34 15.88
CA GLN A 1015 -4.93 -58.85 17.10
C GLN A 1015 -4.54 -59.85 18.20
N LEU A 1016 -4.02 -59.34 19.31
CA LEU A 1016 -4.07 -60.07 20.57
C LEU A 1016 -5.55 -60.12 20.97
N VAL A 1017 -6.34 -60.96 20.31
CA VAL A 1017 -7.71 -61.28 20.74
C VAL A 1017 -7.56 -62.17 21.96
N THR A 1018 -7.34 -61.57 23.13
CA THR A 1018 -7.77 -62.21 24.37
C THR A 1018 -9.29 -62.32 24.28
N LYS A 1019 -9.79 -63.55 24.12
CA LYS A 1019 -11.22 -63.88 24.23
C LYS A 1019 -11.73 -63.34 25.57
N GLY A 1020 -12.38 -62.19 25.54
CA GLY A 1020 -13.15 -61.69 26.66
C GLY A 1020 -14.41 -62.53 26.80
N LEU A 1021 -14.63 -63.08 27.99
CA LEU A 1021 -15.86 -63.78 28.35
C LEU A 1021 -17.07 -62.85 28.13
N SER A 1022 -18.10 -63.38 27.47
CA SER A 1022 -19.40 -62.75 27.28
C SER A 1022 -20.05 -62.47 28.64
N HIS A 1023 -20.11 -61.19 29.03
CA HIS A 1023 -21.07 -60.76 30.04
C HIS A 1023 -22.39 -60.38 29.36
N GLY A 1024 -23.49 -60.93 29.89
CA GLY A 1024 -24.85 -60.71 29.40
C GLY A 1024 -25.25 -59.24 29.37
N VAL A 1025 -26.00 -58.89 28.33
CA VAL A 1025 -26.57 -57.58 28.05
C VAL A 1025 -27.52 -57.17 29.17
N ILE A 1026 -27.24 -56.06 29.86
CA ILE A 1026 -28.25 -55.35 30.65
C ILE A 1026 -28.78 -54.25 29.72
N SER A 1027 -29.94 -54.48 29.10
CA SER A 1027 -30.66 -53.43 28.35
C SER A 1027 -31.01 -52.31 29.33
N SER A 1028 -30.67 -51.07 28.99
CA SER A 1028 -31.07 -49.91 29.79
C SER A 1028 -32.60 -49.77 29.77
N LYS A 1029 -33.21 -49.26 30.85
CA LYS A 1029 -34.68 -49.13 30.97
C LYS A 1029 -35.28 -48.33 29.81
N GLU A 1030 -34.54 -47.33 29.34
CA GLU A 1030 -34.91 -46.41 28.26
C GLU A 1030 -35.01 -47.12 26.90
N ILE A 1031 -34.19 -48.16 26.64
CA ILE A 1031 -34.23 -48.93 25.38
C ILE A 1031 -35.46 -49.85 25.35
N ILE A 1032 -35.90 -50.34 26.51
CA ILE A 1032 -37.11 -51.15 26.65
C ILE A 1032 -38.35 -50.27 26.47
N GLU A 1033 -38.41 -49.14 27.17
CA GLU A 1033 -39.48 -48.15 27.04
C GLU A 1033 -39.63 -47.63 25.61
N LEU A 1034 -38.51 -47.32 24.93
CA LEU A 1034 -38.53 -46.91 23.53
C LEU A 1034 -39.02 -48.03 22.61
N SER A 1035 -38.73 -49.31 22.91
CA SER A 1035 -39.25 -50.43 22.13
C SER A 1035 -40.77 -50.60 22.28
N GLU A 1036 -41.30 -50.41 23.48
CA GLU A 1036 -42.74 -50.49 23.75
C GLU A 1036 -43.50 -49.34 23.07
N ILE A 1037 -42.92 -48.13 23.06
CA ILE A 1037 -43.48 -46.98 22.35
C ILE A 1037 -43.51 -47.27 20.83
N LEU A 1038 -42.40 -47.77 20.26
CA LEU A 1038 -42.33 -48.05 18.83
C LEU A 1038 -43.28 -49.18 18.40
N ASP A 1039 -43.51 -50.18 19.25
CA ASP A 1039 -44.50 -51.24 19.03
C ASP A 1039 -45.94 -50.70 18.92
N LEU A 1040 -46.25 -49.55 19.55
CA LEU A 1040 -47.55 -48.88 19.38
C LEU A 1040 -47.66 -48.18 18.01
N PHE A 1041 -46.55 -47.66 17.47
CA PHE A 1041 -46.51 -47.04 16.15
C PHE A 1041 -46.58 -48.09 15.03
N THR A 1042 -45.89 -49.22 15.15
CA THR A 1042 -45.92 -50.32 14.15
C THR A 1042 -47.29 -51.00 14.05
N ARG A 1043 -48.09 -50.97 15.13
CA ARG A 1043 -49.46 -51.50 15.19
C ARG A 1043 -50.54 -50.46 14.82
N SER A 1044 -50.14 -49.23 14.46
CA SER A 1044 -51.08 -48.18 14.07
C SER A 1044 -51.67 -48.47 12.68
N PRO A 1045 -52.98 -48.20 12.44
CA PRO A 1045 -53.59 -48.33 11.12
C PRO A 1045 -53.19 -47.22 10.14
N ASP A 1046 -52.52 -46.16 10.63
CA ASP A 1046 -51.97 -45.09 9.80
C ASP A 1046 -50.64 -45.54 9.17
N VAL A 1047 -50.62 -45.67 7.85
CA VAL A 1047 -49.48 -46.14 7.05
C VAL A 1047 -48.20 -45.35 7.35
N LEU A 1048 -48.32 -44.04 7.59
CA LEU A 1048 -47.19 -43.16 7.89
C LEU A 1048 -46.61 -43.45 9.28
N ARG A 1049 -47.48 -43.70 10.28
CA ARG A 1049 -47.05 -44.07 11.64
C ARG A 1049 -46.47 -45.48 11.69
N GLN A 1050 -47.03 -46.40 10.91
CA GLN A 1050 -46.51 -47.76 10.79
C GLN A 1050 -45.12 -47.75 10.15
N GLN A 1051 -44.93 -47.00 9.06
CA GLN A 1051 -43.63 -46.85 8.43
C GLN A 1051 -42.62 -46.18 9.36
N TYR A 1052 -43.02 -45.10 10.04
CA TYR A 1052 -42.18 -44.42 11.02
C TYR A 1052 -41.79 -45.32 12.21
N GLY A 1053 -42.72 -46.13 12.72
CA GLY A 1053 -42.47 -47.10 13.77
C GLY A 1053 -41.52 -48.22 13.34
N ASN A 1054 -41.66 -48.71 12.11
CA ASN A 1054 -40.79 -49.73 11.54
C ASN A 1054 -39.36 -49.20 11.33
N ASP A 1055 -39.21 -48.02 10.72
CA ASP A 1055 -37.91 -47.38 10.46
C ASP A 1055 -37.15 -47.06 11.77
N LEU A 1056 -37.87 -46.57 12.80
CA LEU A 1056 -37.29 -46.38 14.13
C LEU A 1056 -37.04 -47.70 14.87
N GLY A 1057 -37.84 -48.73 14.60
CA GLY A 1057 -37.61 -50.09 15.11
C GLY A 1057 -36.29 -50.68 14.58
N GLU A 1058 -36.01 -50.49 13.30
CA GLU A 1058 -34.71 -50.84 12.69
C GLU A 1058 -33.56 -50.03 13.32
N SER A 1059 -33.78 -48.74 13.57
CA SER A 1059 -32.80 -47.87 14.24
C SER A 1059 -32.54 -48.31 15.69
N LEU A 1060 -33.57 -48.73 16.42
CA LEU A 1060 -33.46 -49.28 17.77
C LEU A 1060 -32.72 -50.63 17.77
N ALA A 1061 -32.98 -51.49 16.79
CA ALA A 1061 -32.26 -52.74 16.62
C ALA A 1061 -30.76 -52.48 16.34
N ALA A 1062 -30.45 -51.50 15.48
CA ALA A 1062 -29.08 -51.05 15.25
C ALA A 1062 -28.43 -50.48 16.53
N LEU A 1063 -29.16 -49.68 17.32
CA LEU A 1063 -28.67 -49.15 18.60
C LEU A 1063 -28.38 -50.26 19.62
N LYS A 1064 -29.27 -51.26 19.72
CA LYS A 1064 -29.05 -52.47 20.53
C LYS A 1064 -27.76 -53.18 20.08
N HIS A 1065 -27.54 -53.30 18.77
CA HIS A 1065 -26.33 -53.87 18.17
C HIS A 1065 -25.04 -53.08 18.46
N VAL A 1066 -25.10 -51.74 18.48
CA VAL A 1066 -23.97 -50.89 18.83
C VAL A 1066 -23.69 -50.92 20.34
N SER A 1067 -24.73 -50.98 21.16
CA SER A 1067 -24.62 -51.08 22.62
C SER A 1067 -24.08 -52.43 23.10
N SER A 1068 -24.29 -53.50 22.33
CA SER A 1068 -23.81 -54.86 22.60
C SER A 1068 -22.39 -55.14 22.08
N GLN A 1069 -21.76 -54.21 21.36
CA GLN A 1069 -20.34 -54.33 21.04
C GLN A 1069 -19.51 -54.27 22.33
N PRO A 1070 -18.60 -55.23 22.57
CA PRO A 1070 -17.76 -55.22 23.76
C PRO A 1070 -16.97 -53.91 23.79
N LYS A 1071 -17.12 -53.12 24.86
CA LYS A 1071 -16.14 -52.08 25.21
C LYS A 1071 -14.81 -52.81 25.43
N LEU A 1072 -13.98 -52.91 24.39
CA LEU A 1072 -12.60 -53.36 24.48
C LEU A 1072 -11.89 -52.47 25.51
N ARG A 1073 -11.82 -52.93 26.75
CA ARG A 1073 -10.81 -52.47 27.70
C ARG A 1073 -9.48 -53.04 27.22
N CYS A 1074 -8.81 -52.33 26.33
CA CYS A 1074 -7.41 -52.57 26.04
C CYS A 1074 -6.72 -51.21 25.94
N MET A 1075 -6.30 -50.67 27.08
CA MET A 1075 -5.29 -49.61 27.14
C MET A 1075 -3.97 -50.31 27.40
N PRO A 1076 -3.02 -50.39 26.46
CA PRO A 1076 -1.64 -50.64 26.83
C PRO A 1076 -1.16 -49.47 27.69
N SER A 1077 -0.92 -49.74 28.97
CA SER A 1077 -0.70 -48.76 30.04
C SER A 1077 0.66 -48.04 30.00
N HIS A 1078 1.39 -47.98 28.87
CA HIS A 1078 2.76 -47.45 28.89
C HIS A 1078 3.07 -46.48 27.74
N LEU A 1079 3.19 -45.18 28.09
CA LEU A 1079 3.78 -44.12 27.24
C LEU A 1079 5.12 -44.55 26.61
N ALA A 1080 5.92 -45.34 27.34
CA ALA A 1080 7.20 -45.87 26.87
C ALA A 1080 7.06 -46.77 25.63
N ALA A 1081 6.06 -47.67 25.61
CA ALA A 1081 5.85 -48.59 24.48
C ALA A 1081 5.38 -47.86 23.21
N LEU A 1082 4.64 -46.74 23.37
CA LEU A 1082 4.25 -45.88 22.27
C LEU A 1082 5.46 -45.09 21.74
N GLY A 1083 6.30 -44.56 22.63
CA GLY A 1083 7.58 -43.94 22.26
C GLY A 1083 8.46 -44.86 21.44
N ASP A 1084 8.64 -46.11 21.88
CA ASP A 1084 9.42 -47.13 21.15
C ASP A 1084 8.82 -47.44 19.77
N SER A 1085 7.48 -47.44 19.67
CA SER A 1085 6.78 -47.67 18.41
C SER A 1085 6.95 -46.50 17.43
N ILE A 1086 6.95 -45.25 17.93
CA ILE A 1086 7.25 -44.06 17.12
C ILE A 1086 8.68 -44.11 16.59
N GLU A 1087 9.67 -44.40 17.45
CA GLU A 1087 11.06 -44.47 16.99
C GLU A 1087 11.29 -45.64 16.03
N LYS A 1088 10.66 -46.81 16.24
CA LYS A 1088 10.69 -47.92 15.26
C LYS A 1088 10.06 -47.53 13.93
N ALA A 1089 8.93 -46.84 13.94
CA ALA A 1089 8.26 -46.36 12.73
C ALA A 1089 9.13 -45.31 12.00
N ARG A 1090 9.78 -44.41 12.73
CA ARG A 1090 10.69 -43.41 12.16
C ARG A 1090 11.92 -44.05 11.53
N VAL A 1091 12.53 -45.05 12.18
CA VAL A 1091 13.66 -45.81 11.62
C VAL A 1091 13.23 -46.59 10.37
N ALA A 1092 12.07 -47.26 10.39
CA ALA A 1092 11.56 -47.99 9.24
C ALA A 1092 11.28 -47.07 8.04
N MET A 1093 10.66 -45.91 8.29
CA MET A 1093 10.43 -44.86 7.29
C MET A 1093 11.75 -44.36 6.71
N GLY A 1094 12.75 -44.07 7.54
CA GLY A 1094 14.08 -43.61 7.11
C GLY A 1094 14.81 -44.66 6.26
N LEU A 1095 14.82 -45.93 6.68
CA LEU A 1095 15.42 -47.03 5.92
C LEU A 1095 14.75 -47.20 4.54
N GLN A 1096 13.42 -47.12 4.48
CA GLN A 1096 12.70 -47.22 3.21
C GLN A 1096 13.02 -46.05 2.28
N PHE A 1097 13.09 -44.83 2.82
CA PHE A 1097 13.51 -43.65 2.07
C PHE A 1097 14.94 -43.79 1.52
N ASP A 1098 15.87 -44.26 2.34
CA ASP A 1098 17.26 -44.50 1.92
C ASP A 1098 17.35 -45.57 0.81
N CYS A 1099 16.54 -46.62 0.88
CA CYS A 1099 16.44 -47.63 -0.17
C CYS A 1099 15.92 -47.04 -1.50
N VAL A 1100 14.88 -46.21 -1.44
CA VAL A 1100 14.36 -45.51 -2.62
C VAL A 1100 15.40 -44.54 -3.18
N ALA A 1101 16.04 -43.74 -2.33
CA ALA A 1101 17.09 -42.81 -2.75
C ALA A 1101 18.27 -43.53 -3.42
N LYS A 1102 18.71 -44.66 -2.85
CA LYS A 1102 19.74 -45.53 -3.45
C LYS A 1102 19.31 -46.06 -4.80
N ALA A 1103 18.07 -46.54 -4.94
CA ALA A 1103 17.53 -47.02 -6.22
C ALA A 1103 17.50 -45.92 -7.29
N LEU A 1104 17.10 -44.68 -6.94
CA LEU A 1104 17.13 -43.54 -7.86
C LEU A 1104 18.57 -43.21 -8.30
N SER A 1105 19.55 -43.31 -7.39
CA SER A 1105 20.96 -43.07 -7.70
C SER A 1105 21.70 -44.24 -8.36
N ALA A 1106 21.10 -45.44 -8.38
CA ALA A 1106 21.77 -46.66 -8.79
C ALA A 1106 22.29 -46.57 -10.24
N GLU A 1107 23.49 -47.15 -10.45
CA GLU A 1107 24.16 -47.24 -11.75
C GLU A 1107 24.44 -45.88 -12.44
N ASP A 1108 24.35 -44.75 -11.73
CA ASP A 1108 24.69 -43.43 -12.26
C ASP A 1108 26.02 -42.92 -11.70
N GLY A 1109 27.09 -43.07 -12.49
CA GLY A 1109 28.43 -42.59 -12.12
C GLY A 1109 28.52 -41.06 -11.92
N ARG A 1110 27.51 -40.30 -12.37
CA ARG A 1110 27.45 -38.84 -12.17
C ARG A 1110 26.93 -38.46 -10.78
N PHE A 1111 26.22 -39.37 -10.10
CA PHE A 1111 25.54 -39.11 -8.84
C PHE A 1111 26.47 -38.48 -7.79
N GLN A 1112 27.65 -39.06 -7.57
CA GLN A 1112 28.60 -38.58 -6.56
C GLN A 1112 28.99 -37.11 -6.79
N TRP A 1113 29.26 -36.73 -8.04
CA TRP A 1113 29.65 -35.38 -8.40
C TRP A 1113 28.47 -34.40 -8.33
N LEU A 1114 27.29 -34.82 -8.81
CA LEU A 1114 26.08 -34.01 -8.78
C LEU A 1114 25.58 -33.80 -7.34
N GLN A 1115 25.73 -34.79 -6.47
CA GLN A 1115 25.38 -34.67 -5.05
C GLN A 1115 26.31 -33.69 -4.33
N LEU A 1116 27.64 -33.81 -4.52
CA LEU A 1116 28.62 -32.89 -3.94
C LEU A 1116 28.43 -31.45 -4.42
N GLY A 1117 27.99 -31.26 -5.67
CA GLY A 1117 27.69 -29.95 -6.25
C GLY A 1117 26.29 -29.41 -5.98
N ASN A 1118 25.44 -30.11 -5.21
CA ASN A 1118 24.02 -29.77 -5.01
C ASN A 1118 23.21 -29.62 -6.32
N LEU A 1119 23.59 -30.39 -7.34
CA LEU A 1119 22.96 -30.41 -8.67
C LEU A 1119 22.09 -31.65 -8.91
N TRP A 1120 22.15 -32.65 -8.01
CA TRP A 1120 21.26 -33.82 -8.10
C TRP A 1120 19.80 -33.39 -7.90
N PRO A 1121 18.84 -33.95 -8.67
CA PRO A 1121 17.43 -33.62 -8.52
C PRO A 1121 16.94 -33.72 -7.08
N CYS A 1122 16.02 -32.85 -6.70
CA CYS A 1122 15.51 -32.78 -5.34
C CYS A 1122 14.75 -34.07 -4.98
N THR A 1123 15.30 -34.87 -4.07
CA THR A 1123 14.72 -36.14 -3.61
C THR A 1123 14.22 -36.03 -2.17
N THR A 1124 13.53 -34.96 -1.80
CA THR A 1124 12.98 -34.78 -0.43
C THR A 1124 11.71 -35.63 -0.24
N PRO A 1125 11.29 -35.96 0.99
CA PRO A 1125 10.08 -36.73 1.27
C PRO A 1125 8.85 -36.24 0.50
N THR A 1126 8.61 -34.92 0.57
CA THR A 1126 7.51 -34.27 -0.16
C THR A 1126 7.68 -34.44 -1.67
N THR A 1127 8.86 -34.16 -2.23
CA THR A 1127 9.07 -34.22 -3.69
C THR A 1127 8.84 -35.61 -4.25
N ILE A 1128 9.31 -36.65 -3.54
CA ILE A 1128 9.15 -38.05 -3.98
C ILE A 1128 7.68 -38.48 -3.92
N LEU A 1129 6.96 -38.10 -2.86
CA LEU A 1129 5.53 -38.44 -2.72
C LEU A 1129 4.67 -37.70 -3.78
N GLU A 1130 5.03 -36.47 -4.15
CA GLU A 1130 4.32 -35.72 -5.20
C GLU A 1130 4.37 -36.39 -6.58
N LEU A 1131 5.37 -37.26 -6.83
CA LEU A 1131 5.48 -38.02 -8.08
C LEU A 1131 4.33 -39.02 -8.27
N LEU A 1132 3.67 -39.41 -7.19
CA LEU A 1132 2.55 -40.35 -7.19
C LEU A 1132 1.21 -39.72 -7.60
N ARG A 1133 1.14 -38.39 -7.76
CA ARG A 1133 -0.10 -37.69 -8.16
C ARG A 1133 -0.59 -38.20 -9.51
N SER A 1134 -1.89 -38.51 -9.60
CA SER A 1134 -2.51 -38.94 -10.86
C SER A 1134 -2.39 -37.91 -12.00
N SER A 1135 -2.32 -36.61 -11.65
CA SER A 1135 -2.18 -35.50 -12.60
C SER A 1135 -0.80 -35.40 -13.29
N ALA A 1136 0.23 -36.07 -12.77
CA ALA A 1136 1.59 -35.95 -13.29
C ALA A 1136 1.90 -36.88 -14.48
N ASP A 1137 1.07 -37.89 -14.75
CA ASP A 1137 1.24 -38.91 -15.82
C ASP A 1137 2.67 -39.49 -15.91
N ASN A 1138 3.27 -39.76 -14.74
CA ASN A 1138 4.64 -40.27 -14.63
C ASN A 1138 4.73 -41.76 -15.00
N ARG A 1139 5.87 -42.16 -15.60
CA ARG A 1139 6.19 -43.56 -15.88
C ARG A 1139 7.12 -44.11 -14.80
N PHE A 1140 6.73 -45.24 -14.22
CA PHE A 1140 7.48 -45.90 -13.15
C PHE A 1140 8.21 -47.14 -13.67
N GLY A 1141 9.45 -47.35 -13.22
CA GLY A 1141 10.15 -48.61 -13.38
C GLY A 1141 9.54 -49.73 -12.55
N ARG A 1142 10.01 -50.96 -12.76
CA ARG A 1142 9.55 -52.15 -12.01
C ARG A 1142 9.69 -51.92 -10.50
N ASP A 1143 8.65 -52.21 -9.72
CA ASP A 1143 8.60 -52.10 -8.25
C ASP A 1143 8.79 -50.69 -7.67
N MET A 1144 9.03 -49.66 -8.50
CA MET A 1144 9.27 -48.29 -8.02
C MET A 1144 8.00 -47.67 -7.45
N ARG A 1145 6.87 -47.82 -8.15
CA ARG A 1145 5.57 -47.29 -7.71
C ARG A 1145 5.16 -47.91 -6.37
N GLU A 1146 5.30 -49.23 -6.25
CA GLU A 1146 4.99 -49.99 -5.04
C GLU A 1146 5.89 -49.58 -3.86
N ALA A 1147 7.19 -49.35 -4.12
CA ALA A 1147 8.12 -48.88 -3.11
C ALA A 1147 7.77 -47.48 -2.57
N LEU A 1148 7.34 -46.55 -3.44
CA LEU A 1148 6.89 -45.22 -3.05
C LEU A 1148 5.57 -45.24 -2.27
N ILE A 1149 4.62 -46.08 -2.68
CA ILE A 1149 3.35 -46.25 -1.95
C ILE A 1149 3.62 -46.86 -0.58
N SER A 1150 4.51 -47.86 -0.49
CA SER A 1150 4.95 -48.44 0.79
C SER A 1150 5.58 -47.38 1.70
N TYR A 1151 6.42 -46.51 1.16
CA TYR A 1151 6.95 -45.36 1.88
C TYR A 1151 5.84 -44.43 2.40
N GLY A 1152 4.86 -44.08 1.56
CA GLY A 1152 3.71 -43.27 1.96
C GLY A 1152 2.87 -43.89 3.08
N VAL A 1153 2.68 -45.22 3.07
CA VAL A 1153 1.98 -45.94 4.16
C VAL A 1153 2.78 -45.90 5.47
N LEU A 1154 4.13 -45.96 5.41
CA LEU A 1154 4.96 -45.78 6.61
C LEU A 1154 4.84 -44.36 7.18
N VAL A 1155 4.73 -43.35 6.31
CA VAL A 1155 4.49 -41.95 6.72
C VAL A 1155 3.15 -41.82 7.45
N THR A 1156 2.05 -42.34 6.89
CA THR A 1156 0.73 -42.26 7.55
C THR A 1156 0.70 -43.01 8.88
N ASN A 1157 1.41 -44.13 8.98
CA ASN A 1157 1.57 -44.87 10.25
C ASN A 1157 2.33 -44.04 11.30
N LEU A 1158 3.45 -43.40 10.92
CA LEU A 1158 4.20 -42.52 11.84
C LEU A 1158 3.33 -41.33 12.29
N GLN A 1159 2.68 -40.65 11.34
CA GLN A 1159 1.77 -39.54 11.62
C GLN A 1159 0.65 -39.96 12.59
N ARG A 1160 0.03 -41.13 12.37
CA ARG A 1160 -0.99 -41.70 13.27
C ARG A 1160 -0.45 -41.92 14.69
N LEU A 1161 0.73 -42.55 14.83
CA LEU A 1161 1.35 -42.78 16.14
C LEU A 1161 1.67 -41.45 16.85
N GLU A 1162 2.11 -40.43 16.12
CA GLU A 1162 2.35 -39.09 16.67
C GLU A 1162 1.05 -38.40 17.10
N ARG A 1163 -0.06 -38.56 16.37
CA ARG A 1163 -1.39 -38.06 16.78
C ARG A 1163 -1.89 -38.77 18.04
N ILE A 1164 -1.72 -40.09 18.13
CA ILE A 1164 -2.05 -40.89 19.33
C ILE A 1164 -1.24 -40.37 20.53
N ASN A 1165 0.07 -40.18 20.38
CA ASN A 1165 0.93 -39.67 21.43
C ASN A 1165 0.53 -38.25 21.85
N HIS A 1166 0.22 -37.38 20.90
CA HIS A 1166 -0.25 -36.03 21.20
C HIS A 1166 -1.58 -36.03 21.97
N ALA A 1167 -2.56 -36.83 21.55
CA ALA A 1167 -3.84 -36.97 22.25
C ALA A 1167 -3.66 -37.53 23.66
N GLN A 1168 -2.74 -38.48 23.84
CA GLN A 1168 -2.40 -39.05 25.14
C GLN A 1168 -1.74 -38.01 26.07
N LEU A 1169 -0.78 -37.22 25.56
CA LEU A 1169 -0.13 -36.13 26.31
C LEU A 1169 -1.14 -35.05 26.72
N LYS A 1170 -2.06 -34.67 25.82
CA LYS A 1170 -3.16 -33.72 26.10
C LYS A 1170 -4.30 -34.30 26.93
N ARG A 1171 -4.26 -35.61 27.26
CA ARG A 1171 -5.31 -36.34 27.98
C ARG A 1171 -6.70 -36.26 27.30
N ASP A 1172 -6.72 -36.12 25.98
CA ASP A 1172 -7.96 -36.12 25.19
C ASP A 1172 -8.38 -37.56 24.88
N GLN A 1173 -9.11 -38.17 25.82
CA GLN A 1173 -9.51 -39.58 25.71
C GLN A 1173 -10.40 -39.85 24.50
N ARG A 1174 -11.18 -38.85 24.04
CA ARG A 1174 -12.06 -39.01 22.88
C ARG A 1174 -11.24 -39.15 21.61
N LYS A 1175 -10.35 -38.19 21.32
CA LYS A 1175 -9.46 -38.26 20.15
C LYS A 1175 -8.53 -39.47 20.21
N LEU A 1176 -8.04 -39.80 21.40
CA LEU A 1176 -7.21 -40.99 21.61
C LEU A 1176 -7.97 -42.26 21.17
N ASN A 1177 -9.20 -42.45 21.64
CA ASN A 1177 -10.02 -43.61 21.27
C ASN A 1177 -10.37 -43.62 19.77
N GLU A 1178 -10.64 -42.46 19.17
CA GLU A 1178 -10.94 -42.33 17.74
C GLU A 1178 -9.72 -42.74 16.87
N GLU A 1179 -8.52 -42.24 17.16
CA GLU A 1179 -7.29 -42.60 16.44
C GLU A 1179 -6.88 -44.06 16.66
N TRP A 1180 -7.07 -44.61 17.87
CA TRP A 1180 -6.79 -46.02 18.14
C TRP A 1180 -7.70 -46.97 17.35
N ARG A 1181 -8.98 -46.62 17.21
CA ARG A 1181 -9.96 -47.42 16.46
C ARG A 1181 -9.76 -47.32 14.96
N ASN A 1182 -9.42 -46.13 14.46
CA ASN A 1182 -9.19 -45.93 13.04
C ASN A 1182 -7.81 -46.46 12.65
N THR A 1183 -7.76 -47.65 12.06
CA THR A 1183 -6.49 -48.26 11.70
C THR A 1183 -5.96 -47.88 10.33
N GLY A 1184 -6.79 -47.20 9.51
CA GLY A 1184 -6.52 -46.84 8.12
C GLY A 1184 -6.54 -48.05 7.18
N HIS A 1185 -6.86 -47.82 5.91
CA HIS A 1185 -6.74 -48.82 4.82
C HIS A 1185 -7.49 -50.14 5.06
N GLU A 1186 -8.68 -50.09 5.68
CA GLU A 1186 -9.47 -51.29 6.05
C GLU A 1186 -10.32 -51.83 4.89
N ASN A 1187 -11.05 -50.95 4.20
CA ASN A 1187 -11.97 -51.26 3.10
C ASN A 1187 -11.51 -50.72 1.74
N TRP A 1188 -10.29 -50.20 1.64
CA TRP A 1188 -9.66 -49.74 0.40
C TRP A 1188 -8.15 -49.96 0.44
N SER A 1189 -7.53 -50.04 -0.74
CA SER A 1189 -6.09 -50.24 -0.90
C SER A 1189 -5.38 -48.97 -1.38
N PRO A 1190 -4.28 -48.54 -0.75
CA PRO A 1190 -3.44 -47.44 -1.23
C PRO A 1190 -2.85 -47.66 -2.63
N LEU A 1191 -2.76 -48.91 -3.10
CA LEU A 1191 -2.30 -49.22 -4.46
C LEU A 1191 -3.31 -48.79 -5.52
N ASP A 1192 -4.60 -48.91 -5.21
CA ASP A 1192 -5.70 -48.61 -6.14
C ASP A 1192 -6.06 -47.12 -6.13
N PHE A 1193 -6.01 -46.47 -4.95
CA PHE A 1193 -6.40 -45.06 -4.77
C PHE A 1193 -5.25 -44.22 -4.20
N VAL A 1194 -4.22 -44.00 -5.02
CA VAL A 1194 -2.98 -43.32 -4.59
C VAL A 1194 -3.22 -41.85 -4.17
N ASP A 1195 -4.11 -41.13 -4.84
CA ASP A 1195 -4.42 -39.74 -4.48
C ASP A 1195 -5.07 -39.64 -3.08
N TRP A 1196 -5.80 -40.67 -2.64
CA TRP A 1196 -6.37 -40.73 -1.28
C TRP A 1196 -5.28 -40.90 -0.22
N LEU A 1197 -4.24 -41.68 -0.51
CA LEU A 1197 -3.06 -41.79 0.35
C LEU A 1197 -2.33 -40.45 0.44
N LEU A 1198 -2.16 -39.73 -0.67
CA LEU A 1198 -1.54 -38.40 -0.65
C LEU A 1198 -2.36 -37.39 0.14
N LEU A 1199 -3.69 -37.46 0.07
CA LEU A 1199 -4.60 -36.65 0.88
C LEU A 1199 -4.43 -36.92 2.38
N GLU A 1200 -4.33 -38.20 2.78
CA GLU A 1200 -4.06 -38.60 4.17
C GLU A 1200 -2.74 -37.99 4.68
N ILE A 1201 -1.68 -38.11 3.88
CA ILE A 1201 -0.34 -37.60 4.24
C ILE A 1201 -0.35 -36.08 4.35
N ASP A 1202 -0.90 -35.39 3.35
CA ASP A 1202 -0.88 -33.92 3.27
C ASP A 1202 -1.72 -33.29 4.38
N SER A 1203 -2.87 -33.89 4.69
CA SER A 1203 -3.81 -33.43 5.71
C SER A 1203 -3.49 -33.97 7.11
N ASN A 1204 -2.47 -34.83 7.25
CA ASN A 1204 -2.12 -35.52 8.49
C ASN A 1204 -3.34 -36.17 9.18
N LEU A 1205 -4.08 -36.99 8.41
CA LEU A 1205 -5.27 -37.72 8.88
C LEU A 1205 -5.30 -39.15 8.32
N LEU A 1206 -6.22 -39.97 8.80
CA LEU A 1206 -6.55 -41.27 8.18
C LEU A 1206 -8.02 -41.30 7.81
N ILE A 1207 -8.33 -41.70 6.59
CA ILE A 1207 -9.70 -41.81 6.09
C ILE A 1207 -10.37 -43.00 6.77
N ARG A 1208 -11.56 -42.77 7.32
CA ARG A 1208 -12.35 -43.79 8.03
C ARG A 1208 -13.10 -44.66 7.03
N SER A 1209 -13.34 -45.92 7.38
CA SER A 1209 -14.07 -46.87 6.53
C SER A 1209 -15.43 -46.34 6.06
N GLU A 1210 -16.21 -45.73 6.95
CA GLU A 1210 -17.51 -45.14 6.60
C GLU A 1210 -17.41 -44.01 5.54
N GLN A 1211 -16.32 -43.22 5.55
CA GLN A 1211 -16.13 -42.14 4.57
C GLN A 1211 -15.85 -42.72 3.18
N ILE A 1212 -15.14 -43.84 3.13
CA ILE A 1212 -14.85 -44.59 1.90
C ILE A 1212 -16.12 -45.22 1.33
N ASP A 1213 -16.96 -45.80 2.18
CA ASP A 1213 -18.25 -46.37 1.76
C ASP A 1213 -19.14 -45.31 1.11
N VAL A 1214 -19.20 -44.11 1.71
CA VAL A 1214 -19.91 -42.95 1.13
C VAL A 1214 -19.25 -42.48 -0.17
N ALA A 1215 -17.92 -42.37 -0.21
CA ALA A 1215 -17.20 -41.96 -1.42
C ALA A 1215 -17.47 -42.92 -2.59
N HIS A 1216 -17.47 -44.25 -2.35
CA HIS A 1216 -17.85 -45.23 -3.36
C HIS A 1216 -19.32 -45.10 -3.78
N ALA A 1217 -20.23 -44.84 -2.85
CA ALA A 1217 -21.63 -44.60 -3.17
C ALA A 1217 -21.85 -43.33 -4.02
N ILE A 1218 -20.95 -42.35 -3.95
CA ILE A 1218 -20.98 -41.13 -4.78
C ILE A 1218 -20.32 -41.36 -6.14
N ILE A 1219 -19.11 -41.94 -6.16
CA ILE A 1219 -18.30 -42.09 -7.38
C ILE A 1219 -18.87 -43.18 -8.29
N SER A 1220 -19.41 -44.25 -7.70
CA SER A 1220 -19.95 -45.41 -8.41
C SER A 1220 -21.21 -45.94 -7.71
N PRO A 1221 -22.33 -45.20 -7.71
CA PRO A 1221 -23.56 -45.63 -7.05
C PRO A 1221 -24.02 -46.99 -7.58
N ALA A 1222 -24.38 -47.90 -6.68
CA ALA A 1222 -24.86 -49.24 -7.05
C ALA A 1222 -26.10 -49.21 -7.97
N THR A 1223 -26.92 -48.16 -7.84
CA THR A 1223 -28.12 -47.92 -8.66
C THR A 1223 -27.79 -47.33 -10.04
N ARG A 1224 -26.56 -46.86 -10.29
CA ARG A 1224 -26.16 -46.05 -11.46
C ARG A 1224 -27.04 -44.82 -11.73
N SER A 1225 -27.76 -44.36 -10.70
CA SER A 1225 -28.65 -43.20 -10.75
C SER A 1225 -28.22 -42.16 -9.71
N ASN A 1226 -28.72 -40.94 -9.85
CA ASN A 1226 -28.51 -39.89 -8.85
C ASN A 1226 -29.07 -40.35 -7.49
N SER A 1227 -28.23 -40.32 -6.46
CA SER A 1227 -28.58 -40.68 -5.09
C SER A 1227 -28.41 -39.48 -4.17
N VAL A 1228 -29.23 -39.42 -3.12
CA VAL A 1228 -29.08 -38.44 -2.03
C VAL A 1228 -28.58 -39.21 -0.81
N LEU A 1229 -27.45 -38.78 -0.26
CA LEU A 1229 -26.78 -39.42 0.88
C LEU A 1229 -26.77 -38.44 2.05
N GLN A 1230 -27.12 -38.92 3.25
CA GLN A 1230 -27.05 -38.15 4.48
C GLN A 1230 -26.00 -38.79 5.40
N MET A 1231 -24.94 -38.04 5.71
CA MET A 1231 -23.94 -38.49 6.68
C MET A 1231 -24.33 -38.10 8.10
N ASN A 1232 -23.96 -38.96 9.05
CA ASN A 1232 -24.11 -38.64 10.47
C ASN A 1232 -23.27 -37.39 10.83
N MET A 1233 -23.89 -36.48 11.58
CA MET A 1233 -23.26 -35.24 12.05
C MET A 1233 -21.92 -35.52 12.74
N GLY A 1234 -20.85 -34.88 12.25
CA GLY A 1234 -19.49 -35.04 12.77
C GLY A 1234 -18.66 -36.16 12.13
N LYS A 1235 -19.23 -36.98 11.22
CA LYS A 1235 -18.49 -37.98 10.44
C LYS A 1235 -18.23 -37.58 8.98
N GLY A 1236 -18.90 -36.53 8.50
CA GLY A 1236 -18.82 -36.10 7.09
C GLY A 1236 -17.80 -35.02 6.75
N LYS A 1237 -16.95 -34.60 7.69
CA LYS A 1237 -15.81 -33.73 7.39
C LYS A 1237 -14.63 -34.52 6.88
#